data_AF-A0A1I3Z6L3-F1
#
_entry.id   AF-A0A1I3Z6L3-F1
#
_cell.length_a   1.000
_cell.length_b   1.000
_cell.length_c   1.000
_cell.angle_alpha   90.00
_cell.angle_beta   90.00
_cell.angle_gamma   90.00
#
_symmetry.space_group_name_H-M   'P 1'
#
loop_
_entity.id
_entity.type
_entity.pdbx_description
1 polymer ?
#
loop_
_entity_poly.entity_id
_entity_poly.type
_entity_poly.pdbx_seq_one_letter_code
_entity_poly.pdbx_strand_id
1 'polypeptide(L)'
;MALRRRRKGGGGLEAWPGYVDALSTLLMVIIFVLLVFVLAQGFLSVALSSRDRALERLNRQVSELSELLALERGQAEELRTGLSRNAEELRASSAAREALARNFSILREERDRLATERESTRAERDRLAARIADLDLAAGGGAARIAELEGRLAEALARAEAAGGDAAATVRTLTDAQRLLAAERAALEAVRRDLSAARDQSATLTRDLSQERGTREATQRELVQERTTREATQRDLAMARSEITALSGNLAAERDQRAQRERELAEARTQGQALSRDLTAERDQRAQRERELAEARTQGQALSRDLAAEREQRAQRDRELAEARAQGQALSRDLTATRQARDSATESLEARRREAEALARDLAAARASLAAAQRDIATLREEAAALDRTVRADRATIEARLSDIARLTDQIRGLEALRDQLERQAAAALARAGDEERLRGTAEAALGEAQRLLANVTGRATTAERDTAEAAARANAADRAAAEAAARTATAERLAGEARQAAGVADARAVAAERVAQESQRAAQDADRARAAATLLATEASRRAQEADRARAAADGQAAEYARLSESARAQVALLTRQLEALRAELARVAATLEAEENAGRDKDVQIVNLGQRLNAALAARVEELQQYRSDFFGRLRRVLGDRPEVRIVGDRFVFQSEVLFPVGGAELSPGGQQQVRDLARVLIDLAAQFPPDLAWVLRVDGHADRSPIRGGGRFASNWELSAARSIAVAQLLMQEGLPANRLAAAAFGDTQPLDDRDTPDAFARNRRIELRLEAGPAGTRAAAPTPARSTQEAIRGLACGRVAELQGGSLVAGIGPRGSQARLRAALPGATPRLAIAEFDGPYCPVLEALRPVEPSAGAAAMRIGLGNGNPVREGDPLLFDLALPDWAAHVTLVYLSSDNKAVTLETLGRQQAGQRLRLGTPRPNFPGWMAEPPFGTDLVLAVASEAPLFATPRPIIEPVQDFATALRGAIAAARAAAQRISADLTVVEVTPR
;
A
#
# COMPACT_ATOMS: atom_id res chain seq x y z
N MET A 1 -47.24 -90.33 73.88
CA MET A 1 -48.27 -89.53 73.16
C MET A 1 -47.57 -88.43 72.38
N ALA A 2 -47.89 -88.30 71.09
CA ALA A 2 -47.20 -87.46 70.11
C ALA A 2 -47.67 -86.00 70.15
N LEU A 3 -46.74 -85.04 69.99
CA LEU A 3 -47.06 -83.70 69.50
C LEU A 3 -45.96 -83.22 68.54
N ARG A 4 -46.37 -83.03 67.29
CA ARG A 4 -45.60 -82.57 66.14
C ARG A 4 -45.72 -81.05 66.06
N ARG A 5 -44.61 -80.29 66.09
CA ARG A 5 -44.61 -78.83 65.87
C ARG A 5 -43.64 -78.46 64.74
N ARG A 6 -44.21 -77.81 63.72
CA ARG A 6 -43.62 -77.45 62.42
C ARG A 6 -42.92 -76.09 62.53
N ARG A 7 -41.67 -76.01 62.06
CA ARG A 7 -40.85 -74.78 61.97
C ARG A 7 -41.25 -74.02 60.70
N LYS A 8 -41.51 -72.71 60.78
CA LYS A 8 -41.77 -71.82 59.63
C LYS A 8 -40.81 -70.63 59.71
N GLY A 9 -40.02 -70.43 58.65
CA GLY A 9 -39.07 -69.33 58.51
C GLY A 9 -39.76 -68.02 58.13
N GLY A 10 -39.18 -66.90 58.56
CA GLY A 10 -39.46 -65.56 58.08
C GLY A 10 -38.16 -64.91 57.63
N GLY A 11 -38.05 -64.60 56.34
CA GLY A 11 -36.98 -63.77 55.77
C GLY A 11 -37.46 -62.32 55.71
N GLY A 12 -36.72 -61.42 56.35
CA GLY A 12 -36.84 -59.98 56.13
C GLY A 12 -35.98 -59.59 54.92
N LEU A 13 -36.57 -58.83 54.00
CA LEU A 13 -35.87 -58.21 52.87
C LEU A 13 -35.33 -56.85 53.32
N GLU A 14 -34.00 -56.68 53.29
CA GLU A 14 -33.29 -55.43 53.50
C GLU A 14 -33.34 -54.56 52.23
N ALA A 15 -33.90 -53.34 52.32
CA ALA A 15 -34.06 -52.42 51.19
C ALA A 15 -33.15 -51.17 51.27
N TRP A 16 -32.03 -51.23 52.00
CA TRP A 16 -31.20 -50.05 52.28
C TRP A 16 -29.97 -49.76 51.38
N PRO A 17 -29.42 -50.68 50.54
CA PRO A 17 -28.20 -50.36 49.76
C PRO A 17 -28.42 -49.53 48.48
N GLY A 18 -29.60 -49.57 47.86
CA GLY A 18 -29.79 -49.04 46.49
C GLY A 18 -29.94 -47.52 46.37
N TYR A 19 -30.45 -46.84 47.41
CA TYR A 19 -30.72 -45.40 47.35
C TYR A 19 -29.44 -44.55 47.50
N VAL A 20 -28.49 -45.03 48.31
CA VAL A 20 -27.21 -44.34 48.53
C VAL A 20 -26.33 -44.41 47.28
N ASP A 21 -26.35 -45.52 46.54
CA ASP A 21 -25.54 -45.69 45.33
C ASP A 21 -26.04 -44.81 44.17
N ALA A 22 -27.36 -44.67 44.03
CA ALA A 22 -27.98 -43.78 43.06
C ALA A 22 -27.71 -42.28 43.36
N LEU A 23 -27.68 -41.89 44.64
CA LEU A 23 -27.43 -40.50 45.04
C LEU A 23 -25.94 -40.14 44.91
N SER A 24 -25.05 -41.11 45.17
CA SER A 24 -23.59 -40.97 45.03
C SER A 24 -23.17 -40.83 43.57
N THR A 25 -23.75 -41.65 42.68
CA THR A 25 -23.52 -41.54 41.23
C THR A 25 -24.06 -40.24 40.67
N LEU A 26 -25.23 -39.76 41.12
CA LEU A 26 -25.74 -38.45 40.73
C LEU A 26 -24.82 -37.30 41.16
N LEU A 27 -24.32 -37.35 42.41
CA LEU A 27 -23.40 -36.34 42.93
C LEU A 27 -22.07 -36.34 42.15
N MET A 28 -21.54 -37.52 41.83
CA MET A 28 -20.29 -37.64 41.08
C MET A 28 -20.43 -37.11 39.65
N VAL A 29 -21.57 -37.37 38.99
CA VAL A 29 -21.87 -36.82 37.67
C VAL A 29 -22.00 -35.30 37.72
N ILE A 30 -22.67 -34.73 38.74
CA ILE A 30 -22.80 -33.28 38.89
C ILE A 30 -21.44 -32.62 39.14
N ILE A 31 -20.61 -33.20 40.02
CA ILE A 31 -19.27 -32.70 40.31
C ILE A 31 -18.37 -32.81 39.06
N PHE A 32 -18.47 -33.91 38.30
CA PHE A 32 -17.72 -34.08 37.07
C PHE A 32 -18.11 -33.05 36.00
N VAL A 33 -19.41 -32.79 35.82
CA VAL A 33 -19.90 -31.76 34.89
C VAL A 33 -19.47 -30.36 35.34
N LEU A 34 -19.51 -30.07 36.64
CA LEU A 34 -19.01 -28.81 37.20
C LEU A 34 -17.50 -28.66 37.01
N LEU A 35 -16.71 -29.71 37.19
CA LEU A 35 -15.26 -29.69 37.01
C LEU A 35 -14.91 -29.43 35.54
N VAL A 36 -15.58 -30.12 34.61
CA VAL A 36 -15.40 -29.91 33.16
C VAL A 36 -15.81 -28.48 32.77
N PHE A 37 -16.89 -27.95 33.35
CA PHE A 37 -17.32 -26.58 33.10
C PHE A 37 -16.31 -25.54 33.63
N VAL A 38 -15.78 -25.74 34.84
CA VAL A 38 -14.76 -24.86 35.44
C VAL A 38 -13.44 -24.93 34.67
N LEU A 39 -13.02 -26.12 34.20
CA LEU A 39 -11.84 -26.28 33.35
C LEU A 39 -12.01 -25.63 31.98
N ALA A 40 -13.19 -25.73 31.37
CA ALA A 40 -13.51 -25.05 30.11
C ALA A 40 -13.50 -23.52 30.28
N GLN A 41 -14.03 -23.01 31.40
CA GLN A 41 -13.97 -21.58 31.76
C GLN A 41 -12.51 -21.11 32.00
N GLY A 42 -11.69 -21.93 32.65
CA GLY A 42 -10.28 -21.64 32.93
C GLY A 42 -9.42 -21.56 31.66
N PHE A 43 -9.58 -22.53 30.74
CA PHE A 43 -8.85 -22.54 29.46
C PHE A 43 -9.20 -21.32 28.58
N LEU A 44 -10.46 -20.87 28.61
CA LEU A 44 -10.91 -19.71 27.85
C LEU A 44 -10.39 -18.38 28.42
N SER A 45 -10.23 -18.29 29.75
CA SER A 45 -9.65 -17.13 30.45
C SER A 45 -8.15 -16.94 30.10
N VAL A 46 -7.40 -18.04 29.98
CA VAL A 46 -5.97 -18.00 29.62
C VAL A 46 -5.75 -17.55 28.17
N ALA A 47 -6.63 -17.93 27.24
CA ALA A 47 -6.55 -17.50 25.84
C ALA A 47 -6.79 -15.99 25.67
N LEU A 48 -7.74 -15.40 26.40
CA LEU A 48 -8.05 -13.97 26.36
C LEU A 48 -6.98 -13.12 27.06
N SER A 49 -6.46 -13.59 28.20
CA SER A 49 -5.34 -12.97 28.94
C SER A 49 -4.09 -12.79 28.06
N SER A 50 -3.82 -13.72 27.15
CA SER A 50 -2.67 -13.63 26.23
C SER A 50 -2.80 -12.47 25.23
N ARG A 51 -4.03 -12.15 24.79
CA ARG A 51 -4.33 -11.09 23.82
C ARG A 51 -4.46 -9.71 24.48
N ASP A 52 -5.01 -9.63 25.71
CA ASP A 52 -4.99 -8.40 26.51
C ASP A 52 -3.54 -7.96 26.82
N ARG A 53 -2.65 -8.92 27.12
CA ARG A 53 -1.20 -8.65 27.27
C ARG A 53 -0.53 -8.22 25.97
N ALA A 54 -1.09 -8.54 24.80
CA ALA A 54 -0.58 -8.07 23.51
C ALA A 54 -0.97 -6.60 23.27
N LEU A 55 -2.21 -6.22 23.56
CA LEU A 55 -2.67 -4.82 23.52
C LEU A 55 -1.89 -3.94 24.49
N GLU A 56 -1.63 -4.40 25.71
CA GLU A 56 -0.90 -3.64 26.72
C GLU A 56 0.60 -3.51 26.40
N ARG A 57 1.17 -4.44 25.64
CA ARG A 57 2.52 -4.30 25.06
C ARG A 57 2.50 -3.27 23.92
N LEU A 58 1.52 -3.34 23.03
CA LEU A 58 1.40 -2.39 21.91
C LEU A 58 1.20 -0.95 22.42
N ASN A 59 0.38 -0.77 23.46
CA ASN A 59 0.12 0.55 24.03
C ASN A 59 1.36 1.16 24.71
N ARG A 60 2.19 0.32 25.35
CA ARG A 60 3.50 0.73 25.86
C ARG A 60 4.45 1.14 24.74
N GLN A 61 4.51 0.36 23.66
CA GLN A 61 5.33 0.71 22.48
C GLN A 61 4.89 2.03 21.83
N VAL A 62 3.58 2.29 21.74
CA VAL A 62 3.03 3.57 21.23
C VAL A 62 3.42 4.75 22.13
N SER A 63 3.42 4.56 23.45
CA SER A 63 3.86 5.59 24.41
C SER A 63 5.35 5.91 24.27
N GLU A 64 6.18 4.87 24.19
CA GLU A 64 7.65 4.98 24.05
C GLU A 64 8.03 5.66 22.72
N LEU A 65 7.39 5.27 21.61
CA LEU A 65 7.56 5.94 20.31
C LEU A 65 7.09 7.41 20.35
N SER A 66 6.05 7.73 21.13
CA SER A 66 5.57 9.11 21.26
C SER A 66 6.53 10.00 22.06
N GLU A 67 7.15 9.46 23.12
CA GLU A 67 8.19 10.16 23.91
C GLU A 67 9.46 10.39 23.08
N LEU A 68 9.90 9.38 22.32
CA LEU A 68 11.02 9.51 21.39
C LEU A 68 10.76 10.56 20.31
N LEU A 69 9.53 10.62 19.76
CA LEU A 69 9.13 11.64 18.79
C LEU A 69 9.12 13.06 19.40
N ALA A 70 8.80 13.19 20.69
CA ALA A 70 8.84 14.46 21.40
C ALA A 70 10.29 14.94 21.60
N LEU A 71 11.21 14.03 21.91
CA LEU A 71 12.64 14.32 22.04
C LEU A 71 13.24 14.80 20.69
N GLU A 72 12.93 14.10 19.60
CA GLU A 72 13.36 14.50 18.24
C GLU A 72 12.81 15.86 17.83
N ARG A 73 11.58 16.20 18.22
CA ARG A 73 11.03 17.55 17.97
C ARG A 73 11.83 18.63 18.69
N GLY A 74 12.32 18.34 19.90
CA GLY A 74 13.22 19.23 20.63
C GLY A 74 14.55 19.43 19.91
N GLN A 75 15.18 18.35 19.46
CA GLN A 75 16.45 18.39 18.70
C GLN A 75 16.30 19.11 17.36
N ALA A 76 15.19 18.91 16.65
CA ALA A 76 14.91 19.60 15.39
C ALA A 76 14.73 21.11 15.58
N GLU A 77 14.13 21.57 16.68
CA GLU A 77 14.06 22.99 16.98
C GLU A 77 15.40 23.60 17.39
N GLU A 78 16.25 22.84 18.09
CA GLU A 78 17.61 23.26 18.39
C GLU A 78 18.43 23.45 17.09
N LEU A 79 18.34 22.51 16.15
CA LEU A 79 18.98 22.61 14.83
C LEU A 79 18.45 23.78 14.00
N ARG A 80 17.14 24.05 14.03
CA ARG A 80 16.52 25.22 13.36
C ARG A 80 17.02 26.53 13.95
N THR A 81 17.10 26.61 15.27
CA THR A 81 17.61 27.78 15.98
C THR A 81 19.09 28.01 15.63
N GLY A 82 19.89 26.93 15.57
CA GLY A 82 21.28 26.97 15.10
C GLY A 82 21.40 27.48 13.66
N LEU A 83 20.58 26.97 12.73
CA LEU A 83 20.53 27.45 11.35
C LEU A 83 20.16 28.94 11.24
N SER A 84 19.21 29.40 12.04
CA SER A 84 18.82 30.82 12.07
C SER A 84 19.98 31.70 12.56
N ARG A 85 20.66 31.28 13.63
CA ARG A 85 21.83 31.99 14.17
C ARG A 85 22.97 32.07 13.15
N ASN A 86 23.31 30.94 12.52
CA ASN A 86 24.37 30.92 11.51
C ASN A 86 23.98 31.70 10.24
N ALA A 87 22.68 31.73 9.88
CA ALA A 87 22.20 32.56 8.79
C ALA A 87 22.32 34.06 9.09
N GLU A 88 22.10 34.50 10.34
CA GLU A 88 22.37 35.87 10.78
C GLU A 88 23.86 36.19 10.74
N GLU A 89 24.72 35.28 11.21
CA GLU A 89 26.17 35.43 11.16
C GLU A 89 26.70 35.50 9.71
N LEU A 90 26.13 34.70 8.80
CA LEU A 90 26.43 34.76 7.37
C LEU A 90 26.02 36.11 6.76
N ARG A 91 24.85 36.64 7.14
CA ARG A 91 24.39 37.98 6.69
C ARG A 91 25.32 39.07 7.21
N ALA A 92 25.72 39.01 8.48
CA ALA A 92 26.66 39.96 9.06
C ALA A 92 28.03 39.92 8.37
N SER A 93 28.58 38.72 8.14
CA SER A 93 29.85 38.52 7.42
C SER A 93 29.78 38.98 5.95
N SER A 94 28.65 38.75 5.27
CA SER A 94 28.41 39.26 3.92
C SER A 94 28.35 40.79 3.88
N ALA A 95 27.65 41.42 4.83
CA ALA A 95 27.59 42.88 4.94
C ALA A 95 28.96 43.48 5.25
N ALA A 96 29.74 42.85 6.13
CA ALA A 96 31.13 43.24 6.41
C ALA A 96 32.00 43.15 5.16
N ARG A 97 31.86 42.08 4.36
CA ARG A 97 32.55 41.93 3.07
C ARG A 97 32.18 43.04 2.07
N GLU A 98 30.91 43.44 2.00
CA GLU A 98 30.47 44.54 1.14
C GLU A 98 31.04 45.88 1.60
N ALA A 99 31.09 46.12 2.91
CA ALA A 99 31.73 47.31 3.47
C ALA A 99 33.23 47.35 3.15
N LEU A 100 33.95 46.23 3.35
CA LEU A 100 35.36 46.06 2.98
C LEU A 100 35.57 46.28 1.47
N ALA A 101 34.67 45.79 0.62
CA ALA A 101 34.75 46.00 -0.82
C ALA A 101 34.61 47.48 -1.20
N ARG A 102 33.71 48.22 -0.54
CA ARG A 102 33.57 49.67 -0.72
C ARG A 102 34.82 50.41 -0.26
N ASN A 103 35.33 50.12 0.94
CA ASN A 103 36.56 50.74 1.45
C ASN A 103 37.75 50.50 0.51
N PHE A 104 37.91 49.27 0.03
CA PHE A 104 38.96 48.92 -0.93
C PHE A 104 38.84 49.69 -2.25
N SER A 105 37.62 49.92 -2.75
CA SER A 105 37.40 50.74 -3.95
C SER A 105 37.78 52.20 -3.74
N ILE A 106 37.41 52.79 -2.59
CA ILE A 106 37.74 54.17 -2.22
C ILE A 106 39.26 54.34 -2.12
N LEU A 107 39.95 53.47 -1.38
CA LEU A 107 41.41 53.53 -1.24
C LEU A 107 42.13 53.33 -2.58
N ARG A 108 41.56 52.52 -3.49
CA ARG A 108 42.10 52.32 -4.83
C ARG A 108 41.96 53.58 -5.69
N GLU A 109 40.80 54.21 -5.68
CA GLU A 109 40.56 55.48 -6.37
C GLU A 109 41.47 56.59 -5.83
N GLU A 110 41.65 56.68 -4.51
CA GLU A 110 42.56 57.63 -3.88
C GLU A 110 44.02 57.40 -4.28
N ARG A 111 44.48 56.15 -4.31
CA ARG A 111 45.80 55.80 -4.83
C ARG A 111 45.98 56.20 -6.30
N ASP A 112 44.99 55.94 -7.14
CA ASP A 112 45.05 56.24 -8.57
C ASP A 112 45.04 57.75 -8.81
N ARG A 113 44.24 58.51 -8.03
CA ARG A 113 44.26 59.97 -8.01
C ARG A 113 45.62 60.53 -7.61
N LEU A 114 46.19 60.07 -6.49
CA LEU A 114 47.53 60.48 -6.04
C LEU A 114 48.62 60.13 -7.08
N ALA A 115 48.47 59.02 -7.80
CA ALA A 115 49.40 58.66 -8.88
C ALA A 115 49.34 59.64 -10.06
N THR A 116 48.14 60.10 -10.43
CA THR A 116 47.96 61.10 -11.50
C THR A 116 48.44 62.50 -11.08
N GLU A 117 48.13 62.94 -9.86
CA GLU A 117 48.61 64.23 -9.32
C GLU A 117 50.15 64.25 -9.32
N ARG A 118 50.79 63.19 -8.82
CA ARG A 118 52.26 63.06 -8.84
C ARG A 118 52.87 63.13 -10.24
N GLU A 119 52.25 62.48 -11.23
CA GLU A 119 52.75 62.51 -12.61
C GLU A 119 52.69 63.93 -13.19
N SER A 120 51.64 64.68 -12.85
CA SER A 120 51.51 66.09 -13.25
C SER A 120 52.59 66.98 -12.59
N THR A 121 52.80 66.84 -11.27
CA THR A 121 53.83 67.55 -10.51
C THR A 121 55.23 67.22 -11.02
N ARG A 122 55.47 65.94 -11.37
CA ARG A 122 56.73 65.49 -11.96
C ARG A 122 56.98 66.11 -13.33
N ALA A 123 55.96 66.15 -14.19
CA ALA A 123 56.05 66.79 -15.50
C ALA A 123 56.32 68.29 -15.38
N GLU A 124 55.71 68.98 -14.40
CA GLU A 124 55.98 70.40 -14.14
C GLU A 124 57.41 70.64 -13.66
N ARG A 125 57.92 69.80 -12.75
CA ARG A 125 59.33 69.84 -12.34
C ARG A 125 60.27 69.61 -13.52
N ASP A 126 59.98 68.66 -14.40
CA ASP A 126 60.82 68.35 -15.56
C ASP A 126 60.83 69.52 -16.57
N ARG A 127 59.70 70.21 -16.74
CA ARG A 127 59.63 71.47 -17.51
C ARG A 127 60.46 72.59 -16.88
N LEU A 128 60.41 72.74 -15.55
CA LEU A 128 61.23 73.72 -14.83
C LEU A 128 62.72 73.38 -14.92
N ALA A 129 63.10 72.10 -14.87
CA ALA A 129 64.48 71.66 -15.05
C ALA A 129 65.01 72.01 -16.44
N ALA A 130 64.20 71.81 -17.49
CA ALA A 130 64.54 72.25 -18.85
C ALA A 130 64.71 73.77 -18.93
N ARG A 131 63.78 74.55 -18.34
CA ARG A 131 63.87 76.02 -18.29
C ARG A 131 65.11 76.50 -17.53
N ILE A 132 65.48 75.85 -16.43
CA ILE A 132 66.70 76.16 -15.67
C ILE A 132 67.93 75.93 -16.56
N ALA A 133 67.99 74.82 -17.30
CA ALA A 133 69.09 74.55 -18.21
C ALA A 133 69.22 75.63 -19.32
N ASP A 134 68.09 76.03 -19.92
CA ASP A 134 68.07 77.10 -20.92
C ASP A 134 68.52 78.46 -20.35
N LEU A 135 68.08 78.80 -19.13
CA LEU A 135 68.50 80.03 -18.44
C LEU A 135 69.98 79.99 -18.03
N ASP A 136 70.51 78.83 -17.62
CA ASP A 136 71.93 78.63 -17.33
C ASP A 136 72.78 78.81 -18.61
N LEU A 137 72.34 78.26 -19.74
CA LEU A 137 72.95 78.47 -21.06
C LEU A 137 72.92 79.96 -21.46
N ALA A 138 71.78 80.63 -21.29
CA ALA A 138 71.65 82.06 -21.59
C ALA A 138 72.53 82.93 -20.69
N ALA A 139 72.63 82.62 -19.41
CA ALA A 139 73.49 83.31 -18.45
C ALA A 139 74.97 83.13 -18.80
N GLY A 140 75.39 81.91 -19.19
CA GLY A 140 76.74 81.63 -19.67
C GLY A 140 77.08 82.41 -20.95
N GLY A 141 76.16 82.43 -21.91
CA GLY A 141 76.33 83.21 -23.16
C GLY A 141 76.37 84.72 -22.92
N GLY A 142 75.54 85.25 -22.02
CA GLY A 142 75.57 86.65 -21.62
C GLY A 142 76.89 87.05 -20.94
N ALA A 143 77.39 86.20 -20.04
CA ALA A 143 78.69 86.41 -19.40
C ALA A 143 79.85 86.44 -20.40
N ALA A 144 79.83 85.55 -21.41
CA ALA A 144 80.83 85.56 -22.48
C ALA A 144 80.77 86.83 -23.35
N ARG A 145 79.57 87.31 -23.71
CA ARG A 145 79.39 88.58 -24.45
C ARG A 145 79.87 89.80 -23.65
N ILE A 146 79.59 89.83 -22.34
CA ILE A 146 80.10 90.88 -21.44
C ILE A 146 81.63 90.90 -21.45
N ALA A 147 82.28 89.72 -21.33
CA ALA A 147 83.74 89.62 -21.37
C ALA A 147 84.33 90.08 -22.72
N GLU A 148 83.67 89.76 -23.84
CA GLU A 148 84.06 90.25 -25.16
C GLU A 148 83.93 91.78 -25.29
N LEU A 149 82.81 92.35 -24.85
CA LEU A 149 82.57 93.81 -24.85
C LEU A 149 83.56 94.56 -23.95
N GLU A 150 83.90 94.01 -22.78
CA GLU A 150 84.94 94.54 -21.88
C GLU A 150 86.32 94.54 -22.55
N GLY A 151 86.66 93.45 -23.26
CA GLY A 151 87.88 93.37 -24.07
C GLY A 151 87.91 94.42 -25.18
N ARG A 152 86.82 94.56 -25.95
CA ARG A 152 86.70 95.59 -27.01
C ARG A 152 86.75 97.01 -26.45
N LEU A 153 86.18 97.25 -25.28
CA LEU A 153 86.23 98.54 -24.58
C LEU A 153 87.67 98.87 -24.15
N ALA A 154 88.41 97.90 -23.60
CA ALA A 154 89.81 98.05 -23.25
C ALA A 154 90.69 98.36 -24.47
N GLU A 155 90.46 97.66 -25.60
CA GLU A 155 91.15 97.95 -26.88
C GLU A 155 90.80 99.32 -27.46
N ALA A 156 89.55 99.77 -27.33
CA ALA A 156 89.13 101.09 -27.78
C ALA A 156 89.75 102.22 -26.93
N LEU A 157 89.84 102.02 -25.61
CA LEU A 157 90.53 102.92 -24.68
C LEU A 157 92.04 103.01 -25.01
N ALA A 158 92.71 101.88 -25.21
CA ALA A 158 94.13 101.85 -25.58
C ALA A 158 94.40 102.55 -26.93
N ARG A 159 93.50 102.39 -27.92
CA ARG A 159 93.57 103.12 -29.21
C ARG A 159 93.33 104.62 -29.05
N ALA A 160 92.43 105.02 -28.16
CA ALA A 160 92.15 106.43 -27.86
C ALA A 160 93.37 107.14 -27.25
N GLU A 161 94.11 106.46 -26.36
CA GLU A 161 95.33 106.96 -25.74
C GLU A 161 96.48 107.11 -26.75
N ALA A 162 96.54 106.26 -27.78
CA ALA A 162 97.58 106.29 -28.82
C ALA A 162 97.34 107.34 -29.93
N ALA A 163 96.09 107.70 -30.23
CA ALA A 163 95.72 108.59 -31.34
C ALA A 163 95.36 110.01 -30.85
N GLY A 164 96.37 110.86 -30.62
CA GLY A 164 96.19 112.22 -30.10
C GLY A 164 95.55 113.27 -31.04
N GLY A 165 94.48 112.96 -31.79
CA GLY A 165 93.95 113.89 -32.80
C GLY A 165 92.45 113.88 -33.18
N ASP A 166 91.65 112.85 -32.87
CA ASP A 166 90.21 112.85 -33.23
C ASP A 166 89.32 112.42 -32.05
N ALA A 167 89.14 113.33 -31.09
CA ALA A 167 88.51 113.07 -29.81
C ALA A 167 86.99 112.77 -29.90
N ALA A 168 86.28 113.31 -30.91
CA ALA A 168 84.82 113.25 -30.96
C ALA A 168 84.27 111.91 -31.49
N ALA A 169 84.99 111.24 -32.41
CA ALA A 169 84.60 109.91 -32.89
C ALA A 169 84.83 108.84 -31.81
N THR A 170 85.99 108.91 -31.15
CA THR A 170 86.41 107.94 -30.12
C THR A 170 85.54 107.99 -28.86
N VAL A 171 85.14 109.19 -28.41
CA VAL A 171 84.22 109.37 -27.28
C VAL A 171 82.84 108.76 -27.56
N ARG A 172 82.30 108.91 -28.77
CA ARG A 172 81.02 108.31 -29.16
C ARG A 172 81.09 106.78 -29.15
N THR A 173 82.13 106.19 -29.76
CA THR A 173 82.31 104.73 -29.74
C THR A 173 82.48 104.17 -28.34
N LEU A 174 83.14 104.91 -27.44
CA LEU A 174 83.31 104.53 -26.04
C LEU A 174 81.98 104.59 -25.27
N THR A 175 81.20 105.65 -25.48
CA THR A 175 79.89 105.84 -24.84
C THR A 175 78.88 104.78 -25.32
N ASP A 176 78.89 104.45 -26.61
CA ASP A 176 78.03 103.40 -27.17
C ASP A 176 78.42 102.02 -26.64
N ALA A 177 79.72 101.70 -26.56
CA ALA A 177 80.20 100.44 -25.98
C ALA A 177 79.87 100.32 -24.47
N GLN A 178 80.01 101.41 -23.71
CA GLN A 178 79.62 101.45 -22.30
C GLN A 178 78.10 101.25 -22.11
N ARG A 179 77.29 101.84 -22.99
CA ARG A 179 75.82 101.66 -22.96
C ARG A 179 75.43 100.22 -23.28
N LEU A 180 76.06 99.60 -24.28
CA LEU A 180 75.83 98.20 -24.64
C LEU A 180 76.26 97.25 -23.51
N LEU A 181 77.41 97.51 -22.88
CA LEU A 181 77.89 96.74 -21.73
C LEU A 181 76.94 96.86 -20.52
N ALA A 182 76.46 98.07 -20.22
CA ALA A 182 75.49 98.29 -19.16
C ALA A 182 74.15 97.58 -19.45
N ALA A 183 73.70 97.59 -20.70
CA ALA A 183 72.50 96.87 -21.13
C ALA A 183 72.65 95.34 -21.00
N GLU A 184 73.79 94.77 -21.41
CA GLU A 184 74.07 93.33 -21.28
C GLU A 184 74.23 92.90 -19.81
N ARG A 185 74.85 93.73 -18.96
CA ARG A 185 74.92 93.47 -17.51
C ARG A 185 73.53 93.45 -16.86
N ALA A 186 72.68 94.42 -17.19
CA ALA A 186 71.29 94.45 -16.71
C ALA A 186 70.48 93.24 -17.22
N ALA A 187 70.69 92.82 -18.47
CA ALA A 187 70.07 91.62 -19.03
C ALA A 187 70.53 90.34 -18.30
N LEU A 188 71.82 90.19 -18.03
CA LEU A 188 72.35 89.05 -17.27
C LEU A 188 71.82 89.01 -15.82
N GLU A 189 71.68 90.16 -15.16
CA GLU A 189 71.07 90.26 -13.83
C GLU A 189 69.58 89.88 -13.84
N ALA A 190 68.84 90.20 -14.91
CA ALA A 190 67.47 89.72 -15.10
C ALA A 190 67.43 88.19 -15.25
N VAL A 191 68.28 87.61 -16.12
CA VAL A 191 68.35 86.14 -16.31
C VAL A 191 68.73 85.42 -15.00
N ARG A 192 69.67 85.98 -14.21
CA ARG A 192 70.06 85.41 -12.91
C ARG A 192 68.92 85.41 -11.89
N ARG A 193 68.10 86.47 -11.87
CA ARG A 193 66.89 86.52 -11.01
C ARG A 193 65.87 85.46 -11.41
N ASP A 194 65.59 85.34 -12.71
CA ASP A 194 64.68 84.33 -13.24
C ASP A 194 65.17 82.90 -12.95
N LEU A 195 66.48 82.67 -13.05
CA LEU A 195 67.13 81.41 -12.72
C LEU A 195 67.01 81.06 -11.22
N SER A 196 67.21 82.03 -10.32
CA SER A 196 67.01 81.84 -8.88
C SER A 196 65.56 81.46 -8.58
N ALA A 197 64.60 82.21 -9.13
CA ALA A 197 63.18 81.94 -8.94
C ALA A 197 62.78 80.54 -9.46
N ALA A 198 63.29 80.14 -10.62
CA ALA A 198 63.05 78.80 -11.17
C ALA A 198 63.65 77.68 -10.30
N ARG A 199 64.84 77.89 -9.72
CA ARG A 199 65.47 76.93 -8.79
C ARG A 199 64.69 76.79 -7.49
N ASP A 200 64.21 77.90 -6.92
CA ASP A 200 63.39 77.87 -5.70
C ASP A 200 62.05 77.16 -5.93
N GLN A 201 61.42 77.38 -7.09
CA GLN A 201 60.19 76.68 -7.49
C GLN A 201 60.44 75.17 -7.66
N SER A 202 61.54 74.77 -8.32
CA SER A 202 61.92 73.36 -8.47
C SER A 202 62.23 72.68 -7.11
N ALA A 203 62.87 73.39 -6.18
CA ALA A 203 63.16 72.87 -4.84
C ALA A 203 61.87 72.68 -4.02
N THR A 204 60.86 73.52 -4.23
CA THR A 204 59.54 73.39 -3.60
C THR A 204 58.79 72.17 -4.14
N LEU A 205 58.66 72.02 -5.46
CA LEU A 205 58.03 70.84 -6.07
C LEU A 205 58.72 69.53 -5.67
N THR A 206 60.05 69.55 -5.47
CA THR A 206 60.79 68.37 -5.00
C THR A 206 60.41 67.96 -3.57
N ARG A 207 60.17 68.93 -2.68
CA ARG A 207 59.66 68.67 -1.32
C ARG A 207 58.22 68.14 -1.38
N ASP A 208 57.36 68.73 -2.19
CA ASP A 208 55.96 68.29 -2.34
C ASP A 208 55.88 66.83 -2.84
N LEU A 209 56.68 66.48 -3.87
CA LEU A 209 56.80 65.09 -4.36
C LEU A 209 57.28 64.11 -3.28
N SER A 210 58.14 64.55 -2.35
CA SER A 210 58.59 63.70 -1.24
C SER A 210 57.51 63.46 -0.19
N GLN A 211 56.65 64.46 0.04
CA GLN A 211 55.51 64.37 0.96
C GLN A 211 54.41 63.47 0.37
N GLU A 212 54.07 63.64 -0.92
CA GLU A 212 53.12 62.77 -1.64
C GLU A 212 53.58 61.31 -1.69
N ARG A 213 54.89 61.07 -1.74
CA ARG A 213 55.42 59.70 -1.65
C ARG A 213 55.10 59.06 -0.30
N GLY A 214 55.22 59.81 0.79
CA GLY A 214 54.89 59.35 2.14
C GLY A 214 53.41 59.01 2.31
N THR A 215 52.51 59.87 1.81
CA THR A 215 51.06 59.60 1.86
C THR A 215 50.69 58.36 1.05
N ARG A 216 51.24 58.20 -0.16
CA ARG A 216 51.00 57.02 -0.99
C ARG A 216 51.50 55.72 -0.34
N GLU A 217 52.66 55.75 0.30
CA GLU A 217 53.20 54.58 1.02
C GLU A 217 52.30 54.22 2.23
N ALA A 218 51.67 55.20 2.88
CA ALA A 218 50.67 54.95 3.92
C ALA A 218 49.38 54.34 3.34
N THR A 219 48.79 54.93 2.29
CA THR A 219 47.60 54.38 1.60
C THR A 219 47.85 52.96 1.09
N GLN A 220 49.05 52.67 0.59
CA GLN A 220 49.42 51.32 0.13
C GLN A 220 49.46 50.29 1.26
N ARG A 221 49.92 50.68 2.46
CA ARG A 221 49.90 49.79 3.64
C ARG A 221 48.47 49.50 4.08
N GLU A 222 47.62 50.52 4.09
CA GLU A 222 46.20 50.39 4.43
C GLU A 222 45.47 49.48 3.42
N LEU A 223 45.76 49.62 2.12
CA LEU A 223 45.19 48.77 1.07
C LEU A 223 45.65 47.30 1.19
N VAL A 224 46.88 47.03 1.65
CA VAL A 224 47.35 45.68 1.97
C VAL A 224 46.62 45.13 3.20
N GLN A 225 46.44 45.94 4.25
CA GLN A 225 45.72 45.54 5.45
C GLN A 225 44.25 45.20 5.14
N GLU A 226 43.55 46.05 4.40
CA GLU A 226 42.17 45.80 3.95
C GLU A 226 42.05 44.56 3.03
N ARG A 227 43.10 44.23 2.27
CA ARG A 227 43.14 42.97 1.50
C ARG A 227 43.19 41.76 2.42
N THR A 228 44.04 41.81 3.45
CA THR A 228 44.19 40.70 4.40
C THR A 228 42.92 40.48 5.25
N THR A 229 42.26 41.56 5.68
CA THR A 229 40.99 41.47 6.41
C THR A 229 39.89 40.89 5.51
N ARG A 230 39.82 41.32 4.25
CA ARG A 230 38.90 40.72 3.26
C ARG A 230 39.16 39.23 3.03
N GLU A 231 40.42 38.80 2.92
CA GLU A 231 40.79 37.38 2.80
C GLU A 231 40.44 36.57 4.05
N ALA A 232 40.52 37.17 5.24
CA ALA A 232 40.05 36.55 6.49
C ALA A 232 38.51 36.43 6.51
N THR A 233 37.77 37.52 6.26
CA THR A 233 36.29 37.49 6.20
C THR A 233 35.78 36.53 5.13
N GLN A 234 36.51 36.36 4.02
CA GLN A 234 36.15 35.39 2.98
C GLN A 234 36.33 33.93 3.44
N ARG A 235 37.33 33.65 4.28
CA ARG A 235 37.48 32.33 4.93
C ARG A 235 36.36 32.09 5.94
N ASP A 236 36.02 33.07 6.75
CA ASP A 236 34.93 32.98 7.73
C ASP A 236 33.58 32.73 7.04
N LEU A 237 33.32 33.44 5.93
CA LEU A 237 32.12 33.23 5.11
C LEU A 237 32.07 31.81 4.51
N ALA A 238 33.22 31.26 4.10
CA ALA A 238 33.30 29.89 3.58
C ALA A 238 33.01 28.86 4.68
N MET A 239 33.54 29.07 5.89
CA MET A 239 33.26 28.22 7.05
C MET A 239 31.77 28.28 7.43
N ALA A 240 31.19 29.47 7.58
CA ALA A 240 29.77 29.63 7.90
C ALA A 240 28.85 28.97 6.85
N ARG A 241 29.18 29.05 5.56
CA ARG A 241 28.44 28.33 4.49
C ARG A 241 28.55 26.81 4.60
N SER A 242 29.73 26.31 4.93
CA SER A 242 29.96 24.88 5.14
C SER A 242 29.13 24.37 6.32
N GLU A 243 29.13 25.10 7.44
CA GLU A 243 28.34 24.74 8.63
C GLU A 243 26.83 24.78 8.36
N ILE A 244 26.33 25.80 7.67
CA ILE A 244 24.91 25.87 7.27
C ILE A 244 24.55 24.69 6.37
N THR A 245 25.43 24.30 5.44
CA THR A 245 25.21 23.14 4.56
C THR A 245 25.16 21.84 5.37
N ALA A 246 26.07 21.66 6.33
CA ALA A 246 26.09 20.50 7.22
C ALA A 246 24.83 20.43 8.11
N LEU A 247 24.45 21.55 8.75
CA LEU A 247 23.24 21.63 9.59
C LEU A 247 21.96 21.42 8.77
N SER A 248 21.92 21.91 7.52
CA SER A 248 20.79 21.69 6.60
C SER A 248 20.68 20.22 6.18
N GLY A 249 21.81 19.55 5.96
CA GLY A 249 21.87 18.11 5.72
C GLY A 249 21.38 17.31 6.92
N ASN A 250 21.81 17.67 8.14
CA ASN A 250 21.34 17.03 9.37
C ASN A 250 19.83 17.24 9.56
N LEU A 251 19.31 18.44 9.31
CA LEU A 251 17.87 18.72 9.40
C LEU A 251 17.05 17.93 8.37
N ALA A 252 17.61 17.64 7.19
CA ALA A 252 16.98 16.78 6.20
C ALA A 252 16.95 15.32 6.66
N ALA A 253 18.06 14.80 7.20
CA ALA A 253 18.12 13.46 7.76
C ALA A 253 17.14 13.27 8.93
N GLU A 254 17.06 14.24 9.84
CA GLU A 254 16.10 14.25 10.96
C GLU A 254 14.64 14.29 10.49
N ARG A 255 14.36 15.01 9.38
CA ARG A 255 13.02 15.02 8.77
C ARG A 255 12.62 13.64 8.23
N ASP A 256 13.56 12.96 7.58
CA ASP A 256 13.32 11.62 7.03
C ASP A 256 13.13 10.58 8.14
N GLN A 257 13.97 10.62 9.18
CA GLN A 257 13.82 9.76 10.36
C GLN A 257 12.48 9.98 11.06
N ARG A 258 12.09 11.24 11.25
CA ARG A 258 10.78 11.59 11.82
C ARG A 258 9.62 11.08 10.96
N ALA A 259 9.72 11.20 9.64
CA ALA A 259 8.69 10.69 8.73
C ALA A 259 8.59 9.16 8.73
N GLN A 260 9.67 8.46 9.07
CA GLN A 260 9.67 7.01 9.28
C GLN A 260 9.01 6.65 10.62
N ARG A 261 9.37 7.30 11.73
CA ARG A 261 8.74 7.05 13.04
C ARG A 261 7.26 7.41 13.09
N GLU A 262 6.84 8.49 12.42
CA GLU A 262 5.42 8.84 12.31
C GLU A 262 4.63 7.75 11.55
N ARG A 263 5.25 7.07 10.57
CA ARG A 263 4.66 5.91 9.89
C ARG A 263 4.57 4.68 10.79
N GLU A 264 5.64 4.35 11.52
CA GLU A 264 5.64 3.25 12.49
C GLU A 264 4.59 3.46 13.59
N LEU A 265 4.43 4.69 14.08
CA LEU A 265 3.39 5.04 15.05
C LEU A 265 1.98 4.92 14.47
N ALA A 266 1.77 5.30 13.21
CA ALA A 266 0.48 5.14 12.52
C ALA A 266 0.13 3.66 12.30
N GLU A 267 1.12 2.84 11.94
CA GLU A 267 0.95 1.40 11.76
C GLU A 267 0.62 0.72 13.10
N ALA A 268 1.37 1.02 14.16
CA ALA A 268 1.11 0.51 15.52
C ALA A 268 -0.30 0.90 16.02
N ARG A 269 -0.76 2.12 15.75
CA ARG A 269 -2.14 2.54 16.06
C ARG A 269 -3.18 1.77 15.26
N THR A 270 -2.93 1.51 13.98
CA THR A 270 -3.85 0.77 13.12
C THR A 270 -3.96 -0.69 13.57
N GLN A 271 -2.83 -1.32 13.92
CA GLN A 271 -2.80 -2.67 14.50
C GLN A 271 -3.53 -2.72 15.85
N GLY A 272 -3.34 -1.72 16.72
CA GLY A 272 -4.05 -1.64 18.00
C GLY A 272 -5.57 -1.48 17.82
N GLN A 273 -6.01 -0.69 16.84
CA GLN A 273 -7.43 -0.55 16.51
C GLN A 273 -8.03 -1.83 15.94
N ALA A 274 -7.30 -2.55 15.08
CA ALA A 274 -7.74 -3.84 14.55
C ALA A 274 -7.90 -4.87 15.68
N LEU A 275 -6.90 -5.01 16.55
CA LEU A 275 -6.99 -5.92 17.70
C LEU A 275 -8.17 -5.56 18.63
N SER A 276 -8.42 -4.27 18.85
CA SER A 276 -9.53 -3.79 19.66
C SER A 276 -10.89 -4.15 19.05
N ARG A 277 -11.06 -3.99 17.72
CA ARG A 277 -12.28 -4.40 17.01
C ARG A 277 -12.50 -5.91 17.11
N ASP A 278 -11.46 -6.71 16.91
CA ASP A 278 -11.54 -8.17 17.02
C ASP A 278 -11.95 -8.60 18.44
N LEU A 279 -11.40 -7.95 19.47
CA LEU A 279 -11.77 -8.20 20.87
C LEU A 279 -13.22 -7.81 21.17
N THR A 280 -13.72 -6.76 20.52
CA THR A 280 -15.11 -6.33 20.66
C THR A 280 -16.05 -7.32 19.96
N ALA A 281 -15.71 -7.76 18.75
CA ALA A 281 -16.47 -8.76 18.00
C ALA A 281 -16.54 -10.13 18.72
N GLU A 282 -15.46 -10.57 19.37
CA GLU A 282 -15.46 -11.77 20.21
C GLU A 282 -16.33 -11.61 21.47
N ARG A 283 -16.34 -10.43 22.09
CA ARG A 283 -17.23 -10.12 23.22
C ARG A 283 -18.71 -10.17 22.78
N ASP A 284 -19.01 -9.64 21.61
CA ASP A 284 -20.37 -9.67 21.05
C ASP A 284 -20.79 -11.10 20.66
N GLN A 285 -19.91 -11.88 20.03
CA GLN A 285 -20.16 -13.30 19.76
C GLN A 285 -20.41 -14.09 21.03
N ARG A 286 -19.67 -13.81 22.11
CA ARG A 286 -19.91 -14.44 23.41
C ARG A 286 -21.29 -14.08 23.96
N ALA A 287 -21.67 -12.80 23.93
CA ALA A 287 -22.98 -12.36 24.37
C ALA A 287 -24.11 -12.99 23.55
N GLN A 288 -23.88 -13.22 22.26
CA GLN A 288 -24.84 -13.92 21.38
C GLN A 288 -24.93 -15.41 21.71
N ARG A 289 -23.80 -16.12 21.87
CA ARG A 289 -23.79 -17.53 22.29
C ARG A 289 -24.44 -17.75 23.64
N GLU A 290 -24.27 -16.81 24.58
CA GLU A 290 -24.93 -16.87 25.89
C GLU A 290 -26.46 -16.72 25.77
N ARG A 291 -26.95 -15.89 24.84
CA ARG A 291 -28.40 -15.79 24.53
C ARG A 291 -28.93 -17.06 23.86
N GLU A 292 -28.21 -17.59 22.88
CA GLU A 292 -28.57 -18.84 22.19
C GLU A 292 -28.62 -20.02 23.17
N LEU A 293 -27.68 -20.09 24.12
CA LEU A 293 -27.70 -21.11 25.18
C LEU A 293 -28.89 -20.92 26.14
N ALA A 294 -29.29 -19.68 26.43
CA ALA A 294 -30.44 -19.38 27.26
C ALA A 294 -31.75 -19.77 26.56
N GLU A 295 -31.88 -19.51 25.25
CA GLU A 295 -33.02 -19.93 24.42
C GLU A 295 -33.08 -21.46 24.27
N ALA A 296 -31.94 -22.13 24.06
CA ALA A 296 -31.89 -23.59 23.99
C ALA A 296 -32.32 -24.23 25.32
N ARG A 297 -31.99 -23.61 26.47
CA ARG A 297 -32.43 -24.05 27.79
C ARG A 297 -33.94 -23.90 27.99
N THR A 298 -34.53 -22.78 27.57
CA THR A 298 -35.98 -22.59 27.66
C THR A 298 -36.73 -23.53 26.73
N GLN A 299 -36.22 -23.78 25.51
CA GLN A 299 -36.77 -24.80 24.60
C GLN A 299 -36.67 -26.21 25.19
N GLY A 300 -35.53 -26.57 25.81
CA GLY A 300 -35.36 -27.85 26.49
C GLY A 300 -36.35 -28.03 27.66
N GLN A 301 -36.63 -26.97 28.42
CA GLN A 301 -37.64 -26.99 29.48
C GLN A 301 -39.07 -27.12 28.94
N ALA A 302 -39.39 -26.50 27.80
CA ALA A 302 -40.69 -26.65 27.13
C ALA A 302 -40.90 -28.09 26.63
N LEU A 303 -39.93 -28.65 25.90
CA LEU A 303 -39.97 -30.04 25.43
C LEU A 303 -40.10 -31.05 26.58
N SER A 304 -39.46 -30.78 27.73
CA SER A 304 -39.62 -31.63 28.91
C SER A 304 -41.04 -31.59 29.50
N ARG A 305 -41.73 -30.44 29.43
CA ARG A 305 -43.14 -30.32 29.86
C ARG A 305 -44.07 -31.03 28.90
N ASP A 306 -43.84 -30.89 27.60
CA ASP A 306 -44.62 -31.57 26.56
C ASP A 306 -44.49 -33.09 26.68
N LEU A 307 -43.27 -33.59 26.91
CA LEU A 307 -43.03 -35.02 27.13
C LEU A 307 -43.71 -35.55 28.40
N ALA A 308 -43.80 -34.73 29.46
CA ALA A 308 -44.53 -35.10 30.67
C ALA A 308 -46.05 -35.16 30.41
N ALA A 309 -46.60 -34.21 29.65
CA ALA A 309 -48.00 -34.20 29.26
C ALA A 309 -48.38 -35.39 28.36
N GLU A 310 -47.52 -35.77 27.41
CA GLU A 310 -47.70 -36.96 26.57
C GLU A 310 -47.67 -38.27 27.38
N ARG A 311 -46.80 -38.35 28.39
CA ARG A 311 -46.76 -39.50 29.31
C ARG A 311 -48.05 -39.63 30.12
N GLU A 312 -48.60 -38.51 30.58
CA GLU A 312 -49.90 -38.49 31.29
C GLU A 312 -51.04 -38.90 30.35
N GLN A 313 -51.08 -38.39 29.12
CA GLN A 313 -52.07 -38.80 28.11
C GLN A 313 -51.96 -40.28 27.72
N ARG A 314 -50.75 -40.84 27.66
CA ARG A 314 -50.56 -42.29 27.45
C ARG A 314 -51.09 -43.08 28.63
N ALA A 315 -50.77 -42.67 29.86
CA ALA A 315 -51.29 -43.33 31.06
C ALA A 315 -52.83 -43.28 31.14
N GLN A 316 -53.43 -42.18 30.67
CA GLN A 316 -54.89 -42.04 30.62
C GLN A 316 -55.52 -42.95 29.54
N ARG A 317 -54.95 -42.99 28.33
CA ARG A 317 -55.37 -43.95 27.28
C ARG A 317 -55.27 -45.40 27.73
N ASP A 318 -54.21 -45.76 28.46
CA ASP A 318 -54.03 -47.12 28.97
C ASP A 318 -55.09 -47.50 30.02
N ARG A 319 -55.56 -46.54 30.83
CA ARG A 319 -56.69 -46.73 31.75
C ARG A 319 -58.01 -46.93 30.99
N GLU A 320 -58.28 -46.10 29.98
CA GLU A 320 -59.48 -46.23 29.14
C GLU A 320 -59.52 -47.58 28.40
N LEU A 321 -58.37 -48.04 27.89
CA LEU A 321 -58.21 -49.37 27.29
C LEU A 321 -58.44 -50.51 28.29
N ALA A 322 -58.03 -50.34 29.54
CA ALA A 322 -58.28 -51.32 30.60
C ALA A 322 -59.78 -51.39 30.96
N GLU A 323 -60.46 -50.24 31.05
CA GLU A 323 -61.91 -50.18 31.29
C GLU A 323 -62.72 -50.77 30.13
N ALA A 324 -62.36 -50.46 28.88
CA ALA A 324 -63.00 -51.04 27.70
C ALA A 324 -62.83 -52.58 27.64
N ARG A 325 -61.66 -53.10 28.05
CA ARG A 325 -61.43 -54.56 28.16
C ARG A 325 -62.28 -55.19 29.25
N ALA A 326 -62.44 -54.54 30.39
CA ALA A 326 -63.31 -55.01 31.48
C ALA A 326 -64.79 -55.06 31.03
N GLN A 327 -65.24 -54.04 30.30
CA GLN A 327 -66.58 -54.01 29.70
C GLN A 327 -66.78 -55.13 28.66
N GLY A 328 -65.79 -55.38 27.80
CA GLY A 328 -65.83 -56.49 26.84
C GLY A 328 -65.90 -57.88 27.52
N GLN A 329 -65.19 -58.06 28.63
CA GLN A 329 -65.27 -59.30 29.43
C GLN A 329 -66.63 -59.47 30.12
N ALA A 330 -67.27 -58.39 30.59
CA ALA A 330 -68.62 -58.44 31.13
C ALA A 330 -69.65 -58.82 30.06
N LEU A 331 -69.58 -58.19 28.88
CA LEU A 331 -70.47 -58.50 27.75
C LEU A 331 -70.34 -59.96 27.29
N SER A 332 -69.12 -60.52 27.31
CA SER A 332 -68.88 -61.92 26.97
C SER A 332 -69.50 -62.90 27.97
N ARG A 333 -69.55 -62.56 29.27
CA ARG A 333 -70.22 -63.38 30.28
C ARG A 333 -71.73 -63.37 30.09
N ASP A 334 -72.31 -62.20 29.83
CA ASP A 334 -73.74 -62.06 29.55
C ASP A 334 -74.17 -62.82 28.29
N LEU A 335 -73.37 -62.75 27.22
CA LEU A 335 -73.60 -63.54 26.00
C LEU A 335 -73.57 -65.06 26.26
N THR A 336 -72.71 -65.51 27.17
CA THR A 336 -72.60 -66.93 27.52
C THR A 336 -73.80 -67.37 28.37
N ALA A 337 -74.23 -66.54 29.33
CA ALA A 337 -75.43 -66.77 30.12
C ALA A 337 -76.70 -66.79 29.25
N THR A 338 -76.80 -65.88 28.27
CA THR A 338 -77.92 -65.81 27.33
C THR A 338 -77.98 -67.04 26.42
N ARG A 339 -76.82 -67.57 26.00
CA ARG A 339 -76.76 -68.83 25.25
C ARG A 339 -77.22 -70.03 26.09
N GLN A 340 -76.80 -70.14 27.34
CA GLN A 340 -77.25 -71.20 28.24
C GLN A 340 -78.76 -71.12 28.54
N ALA A 341 -79.30 -69.91 28.69
CA ALA A 341 -80.74 -69.71 28.85
C ALA A 341 -81.53 -70.11 27.59
N ARG A 342 -81.01 -69.81 26.41
CA ARG A 342 -81.61 -70.24 25.14
C ARG A 342 -81.60 -71.77 25.02
N ASP A 343 -80.46 -72.40 25.30
CA ASP A 343 -80.29 -73.84 25.12
C ASP A 343 -81.24 -74.63 26.05
N SER A 344 -81.40 -74.19 27.32
CA SER A 344 -82.39 -74.77 28.25
C SER A 344 -83.85 -74.52 27.85
N ALA A 345 -84.17 -73.40 27.19
CA ALA A 345 -85.48 -73.16 26.63
C ALA A 345 -85.80 -74.11 25.45
N THR A 346 -84.81 -74.44 24.61
CA THR A 346 -84.95 -75.44 23.54
C THR A 346 -85.23 -76.83 24.08
N GLU A 347 -84.54 -77.27 25.13
CA GLU A 347 -84.80 -78.56 25.77
C GLU A 347 -86.22 -78.63 26.36
N SER A 348 -86.70 -77.54 26.96
CA SER A 348 -88.08 -77.43 27.47
C SER A 348 -89.13 -77.51 26.35
N LEU A 349 -88.85 -76.90 25.19
CA LEU A 349 -89.71 -76.99 24.00
C LEU A 349 -89.76 -78.40 23.41
N GLU A 350 -88.63 -79.11 23.38
CA GLU A 350 -88.60 -80.51 22.92
C GLU A 350 -89.34 -81.45 23.88
N ALA A 351 -89.25 -81.23 25.19
CA ALA A 351 -90.03 -81.97 26.19
C ALA A 351 -91.55 -81.75 25.99
N ARG A 352 -91.97 -80.49 25.84
CA ARG A 352 -93.38 -80.15 25.56
C ARG A 352 -93.88 -80.72 24.23
N ARG A 353 -93.01 -80.80 23.21
CA ARG A 353 -93.35 -81.41 21.93
C ARG A 353 -93.60 -82.92 22.06
N ARG A 354 -92.75 -83.64 22.81
CA ARG A 354 -92.96 -85.07 23.08
C ARG A 354 -94.25 -85.32 23.86
N GLU A 355 -94.58 -84.44 24.79
CA GLU A 355 -95.85 -84.47 25.53
C GLU A 355 -97.07 -84.22 24.62
N ALA A 356 -96.98 -83.25 23.71
CA ALA A 356 -98.02 -83.00 22.70
C ALA A 356 -98.21 -84.18 21.73
N GLU A 357 -97.14 -84.86 21.33
CA GLU A 357 -97.19 -86.06 20.48
C GLU A 357 -97.79 -87.28 21.21
N ALA A 358 -97.61 -87.39 22.54
CA ALA A 358 -98.30 -88.37 23.37
C ALA A 358 -99.81 -88.05 23.46
N LEU A 359 -100.17 -86.81 23.79
CA LEU A 359 -101.56 -86.36 23.85
C LEU A 359 -102.29 -86.50 22.50
N ALA A 360 -101.60 -86.30 21.37
CA ALA A 360 -102.17 -86.50 20.04
C ALA A 360 -102.51 -87.97 19.75
N ARG A 361 -101.68 -88.92 20.23
CA ARG A 361 -101.96 -90.36 20.13
C ARG A 361 -103.14 -90.76 21.00
N ASP A 362 -103.20 -90.25 22.23
CA ASP A 362 -104.33 -90.49 23.14
C ASP A 362 -105.63 -89.91 22.58
N LEU A 363 -105.59 -88.72 21.97
CA LEU A 363 -106.74 -88.10 21.32
C LEU A 363 -107.20 -88.89 20.08
N ALA A 364 -106.29 -89.48 19.31
CA ALA A 364 -106.64 -90.35 18.19
C ALA A 364 -107.34 -91.64 18.67
N ALA A 365 -106.85 -92.24 19.75
CA ALA A 365 -107.50 -93.39 20.39
C ALA A 365 -108.89 -93.03 20.95
N ALA A 366 -109.01 -91.89 21.63
CA ALA A 366 -110.29 -91.40 22.15
C ALA A 366 -111.31 -91.09 21.05
N ARG A 367 -110.86 -90.54 19.90
CA ARG A 367 -111.72 -90.31 18.72
C ARG A 367 -112.23 -91.60 18.09
N ALA A 368 -111.41 -92.65 18.05
CA ALA A 368 -111.85 -93.96 17.56
C ALA A 368 -112.92 -94.57 18.47
N SER A 369 -112.74 -94.48 19.80
CA SER A 369 -113.74 -94.90 20.79
C SER A 369 -115.03 -94.07 20.70
N LEU A 370 -114.92 -92.76 20.48
CA LEU A 370 -116.07 -91.88 20.28
C LEU A 370 -116.84 -92.23 19.00
N ALA A 371 -116.16 -92.54 17.89
CA ALA A 371 -116.81 -92.96 16.64
C ALA A 371 -117.50 -94.34 16.77
N ALA A 372 -117.04 -95.21 17.67
CA ALA A 372 -117.75 -96.42 18.04
C ALA A 372 -119.02 -96.09 18.84
N ALA A 373 -118.89 -95.31 19.93
CA ALA A 373 -120.03 -94.89 20.76
C ALA A 373 -121.08 -94.07 19.99
N GLN A 374 -120.68 -93.26 19.01
CA GLN A 374 -121.60 -92.49 18.18
C GLN A 374 -122.44 -93.37 17.25
N ARG A 375 -121.91 -94.51 16.80
CA ARG A 375 -122.70 -95.50 16.04
C ARG A 375 -123.75 -96.12 16.95
N ASP A 376 -123.38 -96.50 18.17
CA ASP A 376 -124.32 -97.05 19.17
C ASP A 376 -125.42 -96.03 19.54
N ILE A 377 -125.06 -94.74 19.70
CA ILE A 377 -126.00 -93.65 19.98
C ILE A 377 -126.92 -93.37 18.79
N ALA A 378 -126.47 -93.51 17.55
CA ALA A 378 -127.33 -93.33 16.38
C ALA A 378 -128.45 -94.39 16.37
N THR A 379 -128.11 -95.64 16.70
CA THR A 379 -129.08 -96.73 16.87
C THR A 379 -130.10 -96.41 17.97
N LEU A 380 -129.64 -95.92 19.13
CA LEU A 380 -130.53 -95.51 20.25
C LEU A 380 -131.37 -94.26 19.95
N ARG A 381 -130.91 -93.36 19.07
CA ARG A 381 -131.64 -92.14 18.72
C ARG A 381 -132.80 -92.37 17.77
N GLU A 382 -132.74 -93.38 16.90
CA GLU A 382 -133.91 -93.80 16.14
C GLU A 382 -135.02 -94.31 17.06
N GLU A 383 -134.66 -95.05 18.12
CA GLU A 383 -135.61 -95.46 19.17
C GLU A 383 -136.22 -94.26 19.92
N ALA A 384 -135.43 -93.21 20.22
CA ALA A 384 -135.89 -92.02 20.95
C ALA A 384 -136.68 -91.00 20.09
N ALA A 385 -136.42 -90.90 18.79
CA ALA A 385 -137.16 -89.99 17.88
C ALA A 385 -138.60 -90.48 17.59
N ALA A 386 -138.88 -91.76 17.84
CA ALA A 386 -140.24 -92.26 17.98
C ALA A 386 -140.96 -91.67 19.21
N LEU A 387 -140.20 -91.27 20.25
CA LEU A 387 -140.72 -90.77 21.52
C LEU A 387 -140.94 -89.23 21.55
N ASP A 388 -140.06 -88.39 20.98
CA ASP A 388 -140.11 -86.90 21.13
C ASP A 388 -141.15 -86.20 20.22
N ARG A 389 -141.58 -86.83 19.12
CA ARG A 389 -142.72 -86.33 18.32
C ARG A 389 -144.01 -86.18 19.15
N THR A 390 -144.04 -86.86 20.29
CA THR A 390 -145.14 -86.90 21.23
C THR A 390 -145.14 -85.67 22.19
N VAL A 391 -144.06 -84.87 22.27
CA VAL A 391 -143.87 -83.77 23.27
C VAL A 391 -143.99 -82.34 22.71
N ARG A 392 -143.54 -82.04 21.49
CA ARG A 392 -143.37 -80.62 21.03
C ARG A 392 -144.61 -79.92 20.51
N ALA A 393 -145.77 -80.58 20.52
CA ALA A 393 -147.05 -79.92 20.28
C ALA A 393 -147.32 -78.76 21.28
N ASP A 394 -146.58 -78.69 22.39
CA ASP A 394 -146.97 -77.86 23.53
C ASP A 394 -146.31 -76.45 23.63
N ARG A 395 -145.22 -76.10 22.89
CA ARG A 395 -144.37 -74.91 23.19
C ARG A 395 -144.56 -73.62 22.35
N ALA A 396 -145.08 -73.68 21.12
CA ALA A 396 -144.95 -72.58 20.13
C ALA A 396 -145.77 -71.29 20.40
N THR A 397 -146.58 -71.25 21.46
CA THR A 397 -147.61 -70.21 21.63
C THR A 397 -147.12 -68.93 22.34
N ILE A 398 -145.85 -68.83 22.79
CA ILE A 398 -145.43 -67.83 23.82
C ILE A 398 -144.64 -66.59 23.31
N GLU A 399 -143.83 -66.64 22.24
CA GLU A 399 -142.71 -65.67 22.04
C GLU A 399 -142.97 -64.37 21.23
N ALA A 400 -144.14 -64.14 20.65
CA ALA A 400 -144.36 -63.08 19.66
C ALA A 400 -144.37 -61.60 20.14
N ARG A 401 -143.93 -61.23 21.35
CA ARG A 401 -144.30 -59.94 21.99
C ARG A 401 -143.21 -58.84 22.19
N LEU A 402 -141.96 -58.93 21.70
CA LEU A 402 -140.84 -58.11 22.26
C LEU A 402 -140.07 -57.06 21.38
N SER A 403 -140.29 -56.80 20.08
CA SER A 403 -139.24 -56.19 19.20
C SER A 403 -139.25 -54.70 18.77
N ASP A 404 -140.09 -53.79 19.28
CA ASP A 404 -140.37 -52.51 18.57
C ASP A 404 -139.50 -51.23 18.82
N ILE A 405 -138.43 -51.19 19.64
CA ILE A 405 -138.02 -49.88 20.27
C ILE A 405 -136.79 -49.05 19.77
N ALA A 406 -135.68 -49.54 19.17
CA ALA A 406 -134.37 -48.83 19.34
C ALA A 406 -133.80 -47.86 18.25
N ARG A 407 -134.57 -47.27 17.31
CA ARG A 407 -134.07 -46.72 16.00
C ARG A 407 -133.53 -45.25 15.87
N LEU A 408 -133.02 -44.47 16.85
CA LEU A 408 -132.99 -42.97 16.72
C LEU A 408 -131.71 -42.09 16.90
N THR A 409 -130.46 -42.55 17.08
CA THR A 409 -129.39 -41.66 17.67
C THR A 409 -128.33 -41.01 16.72
N ASP A 410 -128.49 -40.95 15.39
CA ASP A 410 -127.36 -40.88 14.42
C ASP A 410 -126.94 -39.53 13.73
N GLN A 411 -127.31 -38.29 14.14
CA GLN A 411 -127.29 -37.13 13.18
C GLN A 411 -126.36 -35.87 13.32
N ILE A 412 -125.51 -35.62 14.34
CA ILE A 412 -125.03 -34.22 14.61
C ILE A 412 -123.61 -33.77 14.13
N ARG A 413 -122.68 -34.63 13.68
CA ARG A 413 -121.22 -34.34 13.73
C ARG A 413 -120.54 -33.46 12.62
N GLY A 414 -121.22 -32.55 11.88
CA GLY A 414 -120.74 -32.03 10.56
C GLY A 414 -120.24 -30.58 10.30
N LEU A 415 -119.77 -29.72 11.22
CA LEU A 415 -119.65 -28.25 10.97
C LEU A 415 -118.25 -27.54 11.04
N GLU A 416 -117.10 -28.21 11.14
CA GLU A 416 -115.81 -27.54 11.49
C GLU A 416 -114.98 -26.87 10.34
N ALA A 417 -115.45 -26.85 9.09
CA ALA A 417 -114.64 -26.45 7.92
C ALA A 417 -114.49 -24.92 7.62
N LEU A 418 -114.99 -23.99 8.45
CA LEU A 418 -115.15 -22.56 8.08
C LEU A 418 -113.99 -21.61 8.46
N ARG A 419 -112.99 -22.05 9.24
CA ARG A 419 -112.05 -21.14 9.94
C ARG A 419 -110.89 -20.58 9.10
N ASP A 420 -110.36 -21.31 8.12
CA ASP A 420 -109.09 -20.98 7.43
C ASP A 420 -109.18 -19.82 6.42
N GLN A 421 -110.34 -19.16 6.31
CA GLN A 421 -110.61 -18.11 5.33
C GLN A 421 -110.15 -16.70 5.77
N LEU A 422 -109.85 -16.46 7.05
CA LEU A 422 -109.71 -15.10 7.60
C LEU A 422 -108.29 -14.47 7.56
N GLU A 423 -107.20 -15.25 7.53
CA GLU A 423 -105.84 -14.66 7.62
C GLU A 423 -105.36 -13.98 6.31
N ARG A 424 -106.03 -14.24 5.18
CA ARG A 424 -105.69 -13.64 3.88
C ARG A 424 -106.16 -12.18 3.69
N GLN A 425 -106.75 -11.53 4.70
CA GLN A 425 -107.38 -10.20 4.55
C GLN A 425 -106.61 -9.00 5.15
N ALA A 426 -105.34 -9.14 5.55
CA ALA A 426 -104.51 -8.03 6.06
C ALA A 426 -103.23 -7.76 5.23
N ALA A 427 -103.16 -8.12 3.94
CA ALA A 427 -103.47 -7.12 2.89
C ALA A 427 -102.96 -5.71 3.27
N ALA A 428 -101.81 -5.32 2.72
CA ALA A 428 -101.86 -4.43 1.56
C ALA A 428 -102.36 -3.02 1.92
N ALA A 429 -101.57 -2.28 2.69
CA ALA A 429 -101.66 -0.83 2.82
C ALA A 429 -100.57 -0.38 3.81
N LEU A 430 -99.78 0.65 3.59
CA LEU A 430 -99.74 1.62 2.51
C LEU A 430 -98.46 2.41 2.78
N ALA A 431 -97.65 2.56 1.74
CA ALA A 431 -97.04 3.83 1.36
C ALA A 431 -96.22 4.64 2.40
N ARG A 432 -94.93 4.80 2.06
CA ARG A 432 -94.11 6.05 2.00
C ARG A 432 -92.69 5.73 2.50
N ALA A 433 -91.69 5.64 1.61
CA ALA A 433 -90.88 6.76 1.08
C ALA A 433 -89.68 7.13 1.98
N GLY A 434 -88.51 7.30 1.36
CA GLY A 434 -87.24 7.70 1.98
C GLY A 434 -86.13 6.69 1.69
N ASP A 435 -85.52 6.67 0.50
CA ASP A 435 -84.40 7.56 0.06
C ASP A 435 -83.10 7.21 0.80
N GLU A 436 -81.92 7.08 0.21
CA GLU A 436 -81.34 7.16 -1.14
C GLU A 436 -80.02 6.39 -0.94
N GLU A 437 -79.52 5.54 -1.84
CA GLU A 437 -78.38 5.91 -2.67
C GLU A 437 -77.89 4.63 -3.36
N ARG A 438 -78.70 4.09 -4.27
CA ARG A 438 -78.27 3.02 -5.18
C ARG A 438 -78.67 3.25 -6.64
N LEU A 439 -78.88 4.52 -7.02
CA LEU A 439 -79.17 4.96 -8.39
C LEU A 439 -78.60 6.37 -8.67
N ARG A 440 -77.28 6.46 -8.77
CA ARG A 440 -76.60 7.27 -9.78
C ARG A 440 -75.47 6.39 -10.30
N GLY A 441 -75.61 5.74 -11.46
CA GLY A 441 -76.09 6.35 -12.68
C GLY A 441 -74.93 7.08 -13.32
N THR A 442 -74.56 6.63 -14.51
CA THR A 442 -74.04 7.49 -15.56
C THR A 442 -72.69 8.17 -15.27
N ALA A 443 -71.61 7.40 -15.27
CA ALA A 443 -70.29 7.93 -15.66
C ALA A 443 -69.42 6.88 -16.40
N GLU A 444 -70.08 5.98 -17.13
CA GLU A 444 -69.49 5.16 -18.20
C GLU A 444 -69.50 5.91 -19.55
N ALA A 445 -69.40 7.26 -19.54
CA ALA A 445 -69.56 8.08 -20.74
C ALA A 445 -68.82 9.44 -20.76
N ALA A 446 -67.70 9.62 -20.04
CA ALA A 446 -67.08 10.96 -19.97
C ALA A 446 -65.54 11.03 -19.97
N LEU A 447 -64.80 9.99 -20.38
CA LEU A 447 -63.35 10.13 -20.62
C LEU A 447 -62.90 9.74 -22.05
N GLY A 448 -63.86 9.61 -22.97
CA GLY A 448 -63.62 9.53 -24.42
C GLY A 448 -63.75 10.87 -25.14
N GLU A 449 -64.09 11.95 -24.42
CA GLU A 449 -64.42 13.28 -24.98
C GLU A 449 -63.40 14.36 -24.58
N ALA A 450 -62.44 14.06 -23.70
CA ALA A 450 -61.35 14.97 -23.36
C ALA A 450 -60.13 14.88 -24.30
N GLN A 451 -60.09 13.91 -25.23
CA GLN A 451 -59.03 13.81 -26.24
C GLN A 451 -59.54 14.07 -27.68
N ARG A 452 -60.85 14.29 -27.87
CA ARG A 452 -61.46 14.70 -29.16
C ARG A 452 -61.62 16.21 -29.34
N LEU A 453 -61.19 17.01 -28.36
CA LEU A 453 -61.28 18.49 -28.38
C LEU A 453 -59.95 19.21 -28.67
N LEU A 454 -58.90 18.51 -29.10
CA LEU A 454 -57.62 19.12 -29.48
C LEU A 454 -57.30 19.05 -30.99
N ALA A 455 -58.29 18.74 -31.84
CA ALA A 455 -58.05 18.58 -33.28
C ALA A 455 -59.22 18.95 -34.22
N ASN A 456 -60.20 19.78 -33.83
CA ASN A 456 -61.15 20.31 -34.82
C ASN A 456 -61.82 21.64 -34.42
N VAL A 457 -60.99 22.68 -34.27
CA VAL A 457 -61.28 23.95 -34.95
C VAL A 457 -60.57 23.88 -36.30
N THR A 458 -61.10 23.01 -37.16
CA THR A 458 -61.50 23.35 -38.53
C THR A 458 -61.88 24.83 -38.56
N GLY A 459 -61.16 25.67 -39.29
CA GLY A 459 -61.09 25.57 -40.74
C GLY A 459 -62.04 26.62 -41.30
N ARG A 460 -61.54 27.36 -42.31
CA ARG A 460 -62.14 28.53 -42.99
C ARG A 460 -61.66 29.85 -42.39
N ALA A 461 -60.43 30.27 -42.70
CA ALA A 461 -60.07 30.92 -43.97
C ALA A 461 -60.94 32.16 -44.22
N THR A 462 -60.39 33.33 -43.88
CA THR A 462 -60.60 34.58 -44.61
C THR A 462 -59.50 35.56 -44.22
N THR A 463 -58.88 36.15 -45.24
CA THR A 463 -58.29 37.50 -45.25
C THR A 463 -57.20 37.71 -44.20
N ALA A 464 -55.96 37.30 -44.45
CA ALA A 464 -55.09 37.79 -45.54
C ALA A 464 -54.93 39.30 -45.47
N GLU A 465 -53.66 39.69 -45.55
CA GLU A 465 -53.22 41.04 -45.84
C GLU A 465 -53.40 41.98 -44.64
N ARG A 466 -52.37 42.75 -44.26
CA ARG A 466 -52.09 43.94 -45.06
C ARG A 466 -53.43 44.52 -45.48
N ASP A 467 -54.08 45.17 -44.58
CA ASP A 467 -53.85 46.59 -44.45
C ASP A 467 -55.11 46.96 -43.67
N THR A 468 -55.03 47.79 -42.67
CA THR A 468 -54.62 49.16 -42.86
C THR A 468 -54.23 49.59 -41.46
N ALA A 469 -53.06 50.18 -41.30
CA ALA A 469 -52.98 51.61 -41.51
C ALA A 469 -54.20 52.32 -40.90
N GLU A 470 -53.85 53.21 -39.99
CA GLU A 470 -54.70 54.30 -39.58
C GLU A 470 -55.74 53.90 -38.55
N ALA A 471 -55.36 54.09 -37.30
CA ALA A 471 -55.59 55.38 -36.69
C ALA A 471 -57.08 55.66 -36.59
N ALA A 472 -57.57 55.62 -35.37
CA ALA A 472 -57.95 56.88 -34.77
C ALA A 472 -58.42 56.60 -33.36
N ALA A 473 -57.57 56.96 -32.42
CA ALA A 473 -57.95 57.87 -31.35
C ALA A 473 -56.61 58.36 -30.78
N ARG A 474 -55.88 59.28 -31.40
CA ARG A 474 -56.32 60.63 -31.83
C ARG A 474 -57.20 61.27 -30.76
N ALA A 475 -56.56 61.90 -29.78
CA ALA A 475 -57.00 63.11 -29.08
C ALA A 475 -55.83 63.49 -28.16
N ASN A 476 -55.05 64.54 -28.40
CA ASN A 476 -55.40 65.89 -28.81
C ASN A 476 -54.23 66.50 -29.60
N ALA A 477 -54.47 66.97 -30.82
CA ALA A 477 -54.98 68.32 -31.13
C ALA A 477 -53.79 69.30 -31.19
N ALA A 478 -53.37 69.64 -32.41
CA ALA A 478 -53.90 70.79 -33.13
C ALA A 478 -53.09 72.04 -32.77
N ASP A 479 -52.10 72.36 -33.61
CA ASP A 479 -52.14 73.64 -34.31
C ASP A 479 -51.08 73.70 -35.43
N ARG A 480 -51.62 73.93 -36.62
CA ARG A 480 -51.09 74.83 -37.67
C ARG A 480 -49.91 74.34 -38.48
N ALA A 481 -50.18 73.93 -39.73
CA ALA A 481 -50.40 74.82 -40.89
C ALA A 481 -49.05 75.24 -41.47
N ALA A 482 -48.76 74.81 -42.70
CA ALA A 482 -48.94 75.67 -43.87
C ALA A 482 -48.17 76.98 -43.65
N ALA A 483 -47.07 77.19 -44.31
CA ALA A 483 -47.01 77.68 -45.69
C ALA A 483 -45.58 78.25 -45.78
N GLU A 484 -44.81 78.11 -46.83
CA GLU A 484 -44.75 78.99 -48.01
C GLU A 484 -43.25 78.88 -48.38
N ALA A 485 -42.87 78.37 -49.54
CA ALA A 485 -42.92 79.09 -50.80
C ALA A 485 -42.27 80.49 -50.75
N ALA A 486 -41.46 80.74 -51.77
CA ALA A 486 -40.98 82.05 -52.21
C ALA A 486 -39.84 82.65 -51.36
N ALA A 487 -38.62 82.63 -51.90
CA ALA A 487 -38.09 83.71 -52.74
C ALA A 487 -37.70 84.93 -51.88
N ARG A 488 -36.44 85.31 -51.84
CA ARG A 488 -35.80 86.38 -52.65
C ARG A 488 -34.46 86.64 -51.94
N THR A 489 -33.31 86.89 -52.55
CA THR A 489 -32.94 87.82 -53.63
C THR A 489 -31.42 87.62 -53.81
N ALA A 490 -30.85 87.27 -54.96
CA ALA A 490 -30.70 88.06 -56.17
C ALA A 490 -30.03 89.44 -55.94
N THR A 491 -28.80 89.53 -56.47
CA THR A 491 -28.26 90.63 -57.29
C THR A 491 -28.10 92.02 -56.68
N ALA A 492 -26.84 92.44 -56.63
CA ALA A 492 -26.35 93.64 -57.29
C ALA A 492 -24.86 93.39 -57.61
N GLU A 493 -24.53 92.59 -58.62
CA GLU A 493 -24.28 93.11 -59.96
C GLU A 493 -24.03 94.62 -60.03
N ARG A 494 -22.83 94.94 -60.54
CA ARG A 494 -22.62 95.97 -61.57
C ARG A 494 -22.69 97.41 -61.03
N LEU A 495 -21.56 98.08 -60.97
CA LEU A 495 -21.07 99.07 -61.96
C LEU A 495 -20.47 100.19 -61.12
N ALA A 496 -19.51 101.00 -61.51
CA ALA A 496 -18.78 101.26 -62.74
C ALA A 496 -17.48 101.93 -62.26
N GLY A 497 -16.44 101.97 -63.10
CA GLY A 497 -15.99 103.28 -63.58
C GLY A 497 -15.05 103.97 -62.58
N GLU A 498 -13.96 104.60 -62.94
CA GLU A 498 -13.46 105.08 -64.20
C GLU A 498 -11.97 105.25 -63.94
N ALA A 499 -11.17 104.72 -64.85
CA ALA A 499 -9.88 105.34 -65.09
C ALA A 499 -10.14 106.79 -65.49
N ARG A 500 -9.43 107.75 -64.88
CA ARG A 500 -8.61 108.74 -65.62
C ARG A 500 -8.13 109.89 -64.73
N GLN A 501 -6.87 110.22 -65.02
CA GLN A 501 -6.26 111.55 -64.96
C GLN A 501 -5.88 112.09 -63.58
N ALA A 502 -4.88 112.96 -63.46
CA ALA A 502 -3.62 113.22 -64.14
C ALA A 502 -3.04 114.46 -63.44
N ALA A 503 -1.72 114.48 -63.26
CA ALA A 503 -0.84 115.65 -63.19
C ALA A 503 -0.91 116.65 -62.02
N GLY A 504 0.29 116.95 -61.50
CA GLY A 504 0.66 118.14 -60.71
C GLY A 504 0.31 118.05 -59.23
N VAL A 505 1.15 118.37 -58.25
CA VAL A 505 2.30 119.27 -58.24
C VAL A 505 3.26 118.80 -57.14
N ALA A 506 4.54 118.99 -57.42
CA ALA A 506 5.66 118.81 -56.53
C ALA A 506 5.51 119.68 -55.26
N ASP A 507 5.18 119.04 -54.14
CA ASP A 507 5.70 119.35 -52.79
C ASP A 507 5.43 118.20 -51.79
N ALA A 508 4.61 117.22 -52.18
CA ALA A 508 4.40 115.98 -51.43
C ALA A 508 5.50 114.91 -51.65
N ARG A 509 6.41 115.09 -52.62
CA ARG A 509 7.40 114.06 -53.00
C ARG A 509 8.59 113.94 -52.04
N ALA A 510 8.95 114.99 -51.30
CA ALA A 510 10.03 114.92 -50.30
C ALA A 510 9.55 114.21 -49.02
N VAL A 511 8.36 114.56 -48.52
CA VAL A 511 7.74 113.88 -47.37
C VAL A 511 7.28 112.45 -47.73
N ALA A 512 6.83 112.21 -48.96
CA ALA A 512 6.53 110.85 -49.44
C ALA A 512 7.79 109.99 -49.64
N ALA A 513 8.91 110.56 -50.09
CA ALA A 513 10.17 109.82 -50.19
C ALA A 513 10.74 109.46 -48.81
N GLU A 514 10.61 110.33 -47.81
CA GLU A 514 11.02 110.05 -46.43
C GLU A 514 10.06 109.12 -45.70
N ARG A 515 8.74 109.19 -45.97
CA ARG A 515 7.78 108.15 -45.54
C ARG A 515 8.04 106.80 -46.19
N VAL A 516 8.32 106.75 -47.50
CA VAL A 516 8.65 105.50 -48.20
C VAL A 516 9.99 104.94 -47.71
N ALA A 517 10.97 105.79 -47.38
CA ALA A 517 12.22 105.35 -46.74
C ALA A 517 11.97 104.81 -45.33
N GLN A 518 11.20 105.51 -44.48
CA GLN A 518 10.84 105.04 -43.14
C GLN A 518 9.94 103.80 -43.15
N GLU A 519 9.01 103.68 -44.09
CA GLU A 519 8.19 102.48 -44.28
C GLU A 519 9.03 101.32 -44.82
N SER A 520 10.00 101.56 -45.71
CA SER A 520 10.94 100.53 -46.16
C SER A 520 11.86 100.05 -45.04
N GLN A 521 12.25 100.95 -44.12
CA GLN A 521 13.08 100.61 -42.96
C GLN A 521 12.29 99.88 -41.88
N ARG A 522 11.01 100.24 -41.65
CA ARG A 522 10.09 99.48 -40.80
C ARG A 522 9.77 98.11 -41.39
N ALA A 523 9.52 98.02 -42.70
CA ALA A 523 9.30 96.76 -43.39
C ALA A 523 10.55 95.86 -43.35
N ALA A 524 11.76 96.43 -43.42
CA ALA A 524 13.00 95.69 -43.23
C ALA A 524 13.16 95.18 -41.78
N GLN A 525 12.87 96.01 -40.78
CA GLN A 525 12.91 95.62 -39.36
C GLN A 525 11.85 94.56 -39.02
N ASP A 526 10.65 94.65 -39.58
CA ASP A 526 9.60 93.65 -39.39
C ASP A 526 9.90 92.36 -40.15
N ALA A 527 10.54 92.44 -41.33
CA ALA A 527 11.05 91.26 -42.04
C ALA A 527 12.18 90.55 -41.27
N ASP A 528 13.08 91.31 -40.62
CA ASP A 528 14.14 90.73 -39.78
C ASP A 528 13.59 90.15 -38.48
N ARG A 529 12.57 90.78 -37.86
CA ARG A 529 11.83 90.19 -36.73
C ARG A 529 11.08 88.93 -37.13
N ALA A 530 10.46 88.91 -38.32
CA ALA A 530 9.79 87.73 -38.85
C ALA A 530 10.78 86.60 -39.15
N ARG A 531 11.98 86.92 -39.66
CA ARG A 531 13.07 85.94 -39.87
C ARG A 531 13.61 85.40 -38.55
N ALA A 532 13.80 86.25 -37.55
CA ALA A 532 14.22 85.82 -36.22
C ALA A 532 13.16 84.92 -35.55
N ALA A 533 11.88 85.28 -35.65
CA ALA A 533 10.76 84.48 -35.16
C ALA A 533 10.64 83.14 -35.92
N ALA A 534 10.80 83.14 -37.24
CA ALA A 534 10.79 81.92 -38.05
C ALA A 534 11.99 81.01 -37.72
N THR A 535 13.16 81.58 -37.44
CA THR A 535 14.35 80.83 -37.02
C THR A 535 14.13 80.19 -35.66
N LEU A 536 13.59 80.93 -34.69
CA LEU A 536 13.25 80.39 -33.37
C LEU A 536 12.21 79.26 -33.46
N LEU A 537 11.15 79.45 -34.25
CA LEU A 537 10.15 78.41 -34.50
C LEU A 537 10.73 77.18 -35.21
N ALA A 538 11.68 77.36 -36.13
CA ALA A 538 12.36 76.25 -36.80
C ALA A 538 13.29 75.47 -35.84
N THR A 539 14.00 76.15 -34.93
CA THR A 539 14.77 75.48 -33.87
C THR A 539 13.88 74.78 -32.85
N GLU A 540 12.76 75.39 -32.45
CA GLU A 540 11.78 74.78 -31.54
C GLU A 540 11.14 73.54 -32.18
N ALA A 541 10.78 73.62 -33.46
CA ALA A 541 10.25 72.50 -34.24
C ALA A 541 11.30 71.37 -34.38
N SER A 542 12.56 71.71 -34.62
CA SER A 542 13.66 70.74 -34.69
C SER A 542 13.91 70.06 -33.33
N ARG A 543 13.83 70.80 -32.22
CA ARG A 543 13.92 70.26 -30.86
C ARG A 543 12.78 69.30 -30.55
N ARG A 544 11.54 69.68 -30.89
CA ARG A 544 10.36 68.82 -30.73
C ARG A 544 10.42 67.57 -31.61
N ALA A 545 10.97 67.67 -32.82
CA ALA A 545 11.20 66.52 -33.67
C ALA A 545 12.24 65.56 -33.06
N GLN A 546 13.36 66.07 -32.53
CA GLN A 546 14.36 65.24 -31.85
C GLN A 546 13.82 64.60 -30.55
N GLU A 547 12.98 65.30 -29.79
CA GLU A 547 12.32 64.74 -28.61
C GLU A 547 11.29 63.66 -28.99
N ALA A 548 10.53 63.87 -30.07
CA ALA A 548 9.61 62.87 -30.60
C ALA A 548 10.34 61.63 -31.14
N ASP A 549 11.50 61.80 -31.78
CA ASP A 549 12.32 60.69 -32.27
C ASP A 549 12.97 59.91 -31.12
N ARG A 550 13.42 60.59 -30.06
CA ARG A 550 13.88 59.92 -28.83
C ARG A 550 12.76 59.18 -28.11
N ALA A 551 11.56 59.75 -28.06
CA ALA A 551 10.38 59.11 -27.49
C ALA A 551 9.97 57.88 -28.31
N ARG A 552 10.03 57.94 -29.65
CA ARG A 552 9.81 56.80 -30.54
C ARG A 552 10.87 55.72 -30.36
N ALA A 553 12.15 56.08 -30.32
CA ALA A 553 13.22 55.11 -30.08
C ALA A 553 13.12 54.42 -28.70
N ALA A 554 12.70 55.16 -27.66
CA ALA A 554 12.41 54.59 -26.35
C ALA A 554 11.18 53.67 -26.36
N ALA A 555 10.11 54.06 -27.05
CA ALA A 555 8.91 53.25 -27.22
C ALA A 555 9.17 51.99 -28.05
N ASP A 556 9.98 52.08 -29.11
CA ASP A 556 10.41 50.96 -29.94
C ASP A 556 11.33 50.01 -29.17
N GLY A 557 12.22 50.55 -28.32
CA GLY A 557 13.04 49.77 -27.39
C GLY A 557 12.20 48.99 -26.39
N GLN A 558 11.21 49.65 -25.77
CA GLN A 558 10.25 49.00 -24.87
C GLN A 558 9.40 47.97 -25.61
N ALA A 559 8.90 48.27 -26.81
CA ALA A 559 8.12 47.35 -27.63
C ALA A 559 8.93 46.11 -28.05
N ALA A 560 10.22 46.27 -28.37
CA ALA A 560 11.13 45.15 -28.65
C ALA A 560 11.40 44.29 -27.41
N GLU A 561 11.51 44.91 -26.24
CA GLU A 561 11.67 44.20 -24.96
C GLU A 561 10.40 43.43 -24.59
N TYR A 562 9.22 44.04 -24.72
CA TYR A 562 7.93 43.35 -24.55
C TYR A 562 7.72 42.24 -25.57
N ALA A 563 8.14 42.42 -26.83
CA ALA A 563 8.08 41.38 -27.85
C ALA A 563 8.96 40.17 -27.45
N ARG A 564 10.22 40.40 -27.04
CA ARG A 564 11.12 39.34 -26.56
C ARG A 564 10.60 38.64 -25.31
N LEU A 565 10.07 39.39 -24.34
CA LEU A 565 9.45 38.83 -23.14
C LEU A 565 8.23 37.97 -23.51
N SER A 566 7.38 38.44 -24.41
CA SER A 566 6.20 37.70 -24.90
C SER A 566 6.57 36.44 -25.69
N GLU A 567 7.66 36.49 -26.46
CA GLU A 567 8.17 35.36 -27.23
C GLU A 567 8.81 34.31 -26.30
N SER A 568 9.55 34.76 -25.28
CA SER A 568 10.06 33.85 -24.23
C SER A 568 8.91 33.22 -23.43
N ALA A 569 7.87 33.99 -23.09
CA ALA A 569 6.70 33.50 -22.37
C ALA A 569 5.91 32.50 -23.23
N ARG A 570 5.74 32.75 -24.53
CA ARG A 570 5.14 31.79 -25.48
C ARG A 570 5.98 30.53 -25.64
N ALA A 571 7.31 30.66 -25.71
CA ALA A 571 8.21 29.50 -25.76
C ALA A 571 8.14 28.67 -24.47
N GLN A 572 8.01 29.33 -23.32
CA GLN A 572 7.89 28.69 -22.01
C GLN A 572 6.52 28.01 -21.85
N VAL A 573 5.44 28.63 -22.30
CA VAL A 573 4.10 28.02 -22.36
C VAL A 573 4.08 26.85 -23.35
N ALA A 574 4.74 26.95 -24.51
CA ALA A 574 4.83 25.86 -25.48
C ALA A 574 5.69 24.69 -24.97
N LEU A 575 6.71 24.97 -24.15
CA LEU A 575 7.49 23.95 -23.46
C LEU A 575 6.65 23.27 -22.36
N LEU A 576 5.97 24.04 -21.52
CA LEU A 576 5.08 23.52 -20.48
C LEU A 576 3.92 22.72 -21.06
N THR A 577 3.38 23.14 -22.21
CA THR A 577 2.32 22.41 -22.93
C THR A 577 2.83 21.07 -23.43
N ARG A 578 4.03 21.03 -24.03
CA ARG A 578 4.69 19.77 -24.44
C ARG A 578 5.01 18.87 -23.25
N GLN A 579 5.41 19.44 -22.11
CA GLN A 579 5.64 18.69 -20.88
C GLN A 579 4.34 18.14 -20.30
N LEU A 580 3.24 18.89 -20.34
CA LEU A 580 1.92 18.43 -19.93
C LEU A 580 1.38 17.33 -20.84
N GLU A 581 1.60 17.42 -22.15
CA GLU A 581 1.23 16.37 -23.10
C GLU A 581 2.07 15.10 -22.89
N ALA A 582 3.36 15.24 -22.63
CA ALA A 582 4.24 14.11 -22.28
C ALA A 582 3.80 13.45 -20.97
N LEU A 583 3.50 14.23 -19.93
CA LEU A 583 2.98 13.74 -18.65
C LEU A 583 1.61 13.07 -18.81
N ARG A 584 0.72 13.61 -19.65
CA ARG A 584 -0.58 12.98 -19.94
C ARG A 584 -0.43 11.69 -20.71
N ALA A 585 0.50 11.61 -21.66
CA ALA A 585 0.81 10.37 -22.38
C ALA A 585 1.43 9.32 -21.45
N GLU A 586 2.28 9.75 -20.52
CA GLU A 586 2.86 8.87 -19.50
C GLU A 586 1.80 8.37 -18.52
N LEU A 587 0.90 9.24 -18.05
CA LEU A 587 -0.25 8.86 -17.22
C LEU A 587 -1.21 7.94 -17.97
N ALA A 588 -1.49 8.17 -19.25
CA ALA A 588 -2.31 7.28 -20.07
C ALA A 588 -1.63 5.91 -20.26
N ARG A 589 -0.31 5.88 -20.42
CA ARG A 589 0.47 4.63 -20.47
C ARG A 589 0.41 3.89 -19.14
N VAL A 590 0.57 4.60 -18.02
CA VAL A 590 0.48 4.02 -16.67
C VAL A 590 -0.93 3.52 -16.40
N ALA A 591 -1.97 4.26 -16.77
CA ALA A 591 -3.37 3.84 -16.63
C ALA A 591 -3.66 2.60 -17.50
N ALA A 592 -3.19 2.56 -18.75
CA ALA A 592 -3.34 1.38 -19.61
C ALA A 592 -2.54 0.17 -19.10
N THR A 593 -1.36 0.40 -18.51
CA THR A 593 -0.56 -0.67 -17.88
C THR A 593 -1.25 -1.17 -16.61
N LEU A 594 -1.80 -0.27 -15.80
CA LEU A 594 -2.56 -0.62 -14.60
C LEU A 594 -3.83 -1.38 -14.96
N GLU A 595 -4.58 -0.95 -15.98
CA GLU A 595 -5.78 -1.64 -16.46
C GLU A 595 -5.44 -3.01 -17.07
N ALA A 596 -4.32 -3.13 -17.79
CA ALA A 596 -3.82 -4.41 -18.28
C ALA A 596 -3.37 -5.34 -17.14
N GLU A 597 -2.73 -4.82 -16.10
CA GLU A 597 -2.34 -5.57 -14.90
C GLU A 597 -3.56 -5.91 -14.01
N GLU A 598 -4.57 -5.05 -13.93
CA GLU A 598 -5.83 -5.30 -13.23
C GLU A 598 -6.66 -6.37 -13.95
N ASN A 599 -6.72 -6.32 -15.29
CA ASN A 599 -7.40 -7.35 -16.09
C ASN A 599 -6.62 -8.67 -16.07
N ALA A 600 -5.28 -8.63 -16.15
CA ALA A 600 -4.43 -9.80 -15.93
C ALA A 600 -4.55 -10.32 -14.48
N GLY A 601 -4.78 -9.44 -13.51
CA GLY A 601 -5.10 -9.75 -12.12
C GLY A 601 -6.43 -10.46 -11.98
N ARG A 602 -7.50 -9.96 -12.61
CA ARG A 602 -8.82 -10.60 -12.65
C ARG A 602 -8.79 -11.96 -13.34
N ASP A 603 -8.06 -12.09 -14.45
CA ASP A 603 -7.88 -13.37 -15.14
C ASP A 603 -7.08 -14.36 -14.28
N LYS A 604 -6.07 -13.86 -13.54
CA LYS A 604 -5.34 -14.65 -12.53
C LYS A 604 -6.23 -15.01 -11.35
N ASP A 605 -7.13 -14.14 -10.89
CA ASP A 605 -8.07 -14.42 -9.79
C ASP A 605 -9.10 -15.48 -10.20
N VAL A 606 -9.64 -15.41 -11.42
CA VAL A 606 -10.51 -16.46 -11.98
C VAL A 606 -9.76 -17.78 -12.15
N GLN A 607 -8.48 -17.72 -12.55
CA GLN A 607 -7.62 -18.90 -12.59
C GLN A 607 -7.30 -19.42 -11.19
N ILE A 608 -7.03 -18.57 -10.19
CA ILE A 608 -6.74 -18.94 -8.79
C ILE A 608 -7.97 -19.54 -8.13
N VAL A 609 -9.19 -19.07 -8.43
CA VAL A 609 -10.43 -19.68 -7.94
C VAL A 609 -10.63 -21.07 -8.59
N ASN A 610 -10.41 -21.22 -9.90
CA ASN A 610 -10.46 -22.52 -10.57
C ASN A 610 -9.33 -23.47 -10.11
N LEU A 611 -8.13 -22.95 -9.89
CA LEU A 611 -6.98 -23.70 -9.36
C LEU A 611 -7.24 -24.09 -7.92
N GLY A 612 -7.82 -23.20 -7.11
CA GLY A 612 -8.18 -23.45 -5.72
C GLY A 612 -9.26 -24.53 -5.61
N GLN A 613 -10.25 -24.54 -6.50
CA GLN A 613 -11.25 -25.62 -6.56
C GLN A 613 -10.63 -26.95 -7.00
N ARG A 614 -9.75 -26.95 -8.02
CA ARG A 614 -9.04 -28.15 -8.48
C ARG A 614 -8.03 -28.69 -7.47
N LEU A 615 -7.32 -27.79 -6.78
CA LEU A 615 -6.32 -28.09 -5.77
C LEU A 615 -6.98 -28.58 -4.49
N ASN A 616 -8.08 -27.97 -4.05
CA ASN A 616 -8.85 -28.45 -2.90
C ASN A 616 -9.51 -29.81 -3.21
N ALA A 617 -9.96 -30.05 -4.45
CA ALA A 617 -10.46 -31.37 -4.85
C ALA A 617 -9.35 -32.44 -4.92
N ALA A 618 -8.18 -32.10 -5.47
CA ALA A 618 -7.02 -32.99 -5.50
C ALA A 618 -6.42 -33.25 -4.11
N LEU A 619 -6.41 -32.24 -3.25
CA LEU A 619 -5.96 -32.34 -1.86
C LEU A 619 -6.95 -33.16 -1.02
N ALA A 620 -8.26 -32.96 -1.19
CA ALA A 620 -9.28 -33.78 -0.53
C ALA A 620 -9.17 -35.25 -0.94
N ALA A 621 -9.01 -35.54 -2.24
CA ALA A 621 -8.81 -36.90 -2.74
C ALA A 621 -7.53 -37.54 -2.17
N ARG A 622 -6.43 -36.79 -2.07
CA ARG A 622 -5.16 -37.32 -1.52
C ARG A 622 -5.19 -37.46 0.00
N VAL A 623 -5.91 -36.60 0.72
CA VAL A 623 -6.16 -36.72 2.16
C VAL A 623 -7.03 -37.95 2.44
N GLU A 624 -8.05 -38.20 1.62
CA GLU A 624 -8.92 -39.38 1.73
C GLU A 624 -8.13 -40.68 1.47
N GLU A 625 -7.28 -40.69 0.43
CA GLU A 625 -6.37 -41.80 0.13
C GLU A 625 -5.36 -42.06 1.26
N LEU A 626 -4.77 -41.00 1.83
CA LEU A 626 -3.88 -41.09 3.00
C LEU A 626 -4.60 -41.60 4.26
N GLN A 627 -5.84 -41.19 4.51
CA GLN A 627 -6.64 -41.68 5.65
C GLN A 627 -6.97 -43.17 5.52
N GLN A 628 -7.19 -43.65 4.30
CA GLN A 628 -7.46 -45.05 4.03
C GLN A 628 -6.20 -45.91 4.24
N TYR A 629 -5.04 -45.50 3.73
CA TYR A 629 -3.76 -46.19 3.99
C TYR A 629 -3.34 -46.12 5.46
N ARG A 630 -3.62 -45.02 6.15
CA ARG A 630 -3.36 -44.88 7.59
C ARG A 630 -4.18 -45.90 8.39
N SER A 631 -5.46 -46.03 8.10
CA SER A 631 -6.35 -47.00 8.77
C SER A 631 -5.90 -48.45 8.53
N ASP A 632 -5.51 -48.78 7.30
CA ASP A 632 -4.99 -50.10 6.93
C ASP A 632 -3.65 -50.42 7.60
N PHE A 633 -2.75 -49.43 7.67
CA PHE A 633 -1.46 -49.55 8.33
C PHE A 633 -1.61 -49.82 9.83
N PHE A 634 -2.40 -49.01 10.54
CA PHE A 634 -2.62 -49.19 11.97
C PHE A 634 -3.40 -50.47 12.28
N GLY A 635 -4.31 -50.91 11.40
CA GLY A 635 -5.02 -52.19 11.53
C GLY A 635 -4.10 -53.41 11.36
N ARG A 636 -3.08 -53.34 10.51
CA ARG A 636 -2.07 -54.41 10.33
C ARG A 636 -1.06 -54.40 11.47
N LEU A 637 -0.55 -53.22 11.83
CA LEU A 637 0.41 -53.07 12.91
C LEU A 637 -0.20 -53.46 14.27
N ARG A 638 -1.48 -53.17 14.50
CA ARG A 638 -2.25 -53.64 15.67
C ARG A 638 -2.37 -55.16 15.76
N ARG A 639 -2.46 -55.88 14.62
CA ARG A 639 -2.49 -57.35 14.61
C ARG A 639 -1.14 -57.98 14.97
N VAL A 640 -0.04 -57.29 14.65
CA VAL A 640 1.32 -57.78 14.94
C VAL A 640 1.78 -57.42 16.36
N LEU A 641 1.38 -56.24 16.86
CA LEU A 641 1.79 -55.74 18.19
C LEU A 641 0.77 -56.02 19.32
N GLY A 642 -0.43 -56.50 19.00
CA GLY A 642 -1.58 -56.55 19.92
C GLY A 642 -1.50 -57.52 21.09
N ASP A 643 -0.60 -58.50 21.05
CA ASP A 643 -0.46 -59.53 22.10
C ASP A 643 0.68 -59.26 23.09
N ARG A 644 1.37 -58.10 23.01
CA ARG A 644 2.46 -57.74 23.92
C ARG A 644 1.97 -56.85 25.07
N PRO A 645 2.08 -57.26 26.35
CA PRO A 645 1.59 -56.48 27.48
C PRO A 645 2.33 -55.14 27.69
N GLU A 646 3.51 -54.95 27.09
CA GLU A 646 4.34 -53.74 27.25
C GLU A 646 3.99 -52.59 26.28
N VAL A 647 3.09 -52.80 25.30
CA VAL A 647 2.74 -51.80 24.28
C VAL A 647 1.26 -51.42 24.39
N ARG A 648 0.98 -50.13 24.62
CA ARG A 648 -0.40 -49.63 24.67
C ARG A 648 -0.75 -48.84 23.42
N ILE A 649 -1.87 -49.20 22.80
CA ILE A 649 -2.41 -48.50 21.62
C ILE A 649 -3.44 -47.48 22.10
N VAL A 650 -3.20 -46.19 21.83
CA VAL A 650 -4.11 -45.10 22.19
C VAL A 650 -4.45 -44.29 20.94
N GLY A 651 -5.54 -44.62 20.25
CA GLY A 651 -5.86 -43.98 18.97
C GLY A 651 -4.89 -44.40 17.86
N ASP A 652 -4.14 -43.43 17.31
CA ASP A 652 -3.18 -43.59 16.19
C ASP A 652 -1.72 -43.53 16.63
N ARG A 653 -1.43 -43.85 17.90
CA ARG A 653 -0.07 -43.88 18.44
C ARG A 653 0.20 -45.12 19.30
N PHE A 654 1.45 -45.57 19.26
CA PHE A 654 1.96 -46.66 20.09
C PHE A 654 2.73 -46.07 21.26
N VAL A 655 2.33 -46.42 22.48
CA VAL A 655 2.91 -45.89 23.71
C VAL A 655 3.73 -46.98 24.38
N PHE A 656 5.02 -46.71 24.57
CA PHE A 656 5.97 -47.53 25.31
C PHE A 656 6.31 -46.85 26.63
N GLN A 657 6.25 -47.59 27.74
CA GLN A 657 6.70 -47.08 29.03
C GLN A 657 8.23 -46.96 29.03
N SER A 658 8.75 -45.82 29.52
CA SER A 658 10.19 -45.55 29.45
C SER A 658 11.02 -46.54 30.27
N GLU A 659 10.50 -47.10 31.36
CA GLU A 659 11.26 -48.07 32.19
C GLU A 659 11.53 -49.40 31.46
N VAL A 660 10.76 -49.72 30.43
CA VAL A 660 10.97 -50.91 29.60
C VAL A 660 12.16 -50.70 28.67
N LEU A 661 12.29 -49.49 28.13
CA LEU A 661 13.31 -49.16 27.13
C LEU A 661 14.60 -48.62 27.74
N PHE A 662 14.51 -47.92 28.87
CA PHE A 662 15.61 -47.20 29.49
C PHE A 662 15.72 -47.53 30.98
N PRO A 663 16.94 -47.56 31.55
CA PRO A 663 17.09 -47.55 33.00
C PRO A 663 16.56 -46.24 33.61
N VAL A 664 16.16 -46.29 34.88
CA VAL A 664 15.61 -45.13 35.60
C VAL A 664 16.60 -43.97 35.54
N GLY A 665 16.15 -42.81 35.04
CA GLY A 665 16.96 -41.59 34.88
C GLY A 665 17.96 -41.60 33.71
N GLY A 666 18.06 -42.68 32.94
CA GLY A 666 18.96 -42.79 31.77
C GLY A 666 18.27 -42.50 30.43
N ALA A 667 19.06 -42.15 29.43
CA ALA A 667 18.65 -42.02 28.02
C ALA A 667 19.28 -43.08 27.09
N GLU A 668 20.15 -43.94 27.63
CA GLU A 668 20.74 -45.06 26.90
C GLU A 668 19.82 -46.27 26.99
N LEU A 669 19.54 -46.90 25.84
CA LEU A 669 18.64 -48.05 25.76
C LEU A 669 19.22 -49.24 26.52
N SER A 670 18.41 -49.86 27.38
CA SER A 670 18.79 -51.09 28.07
C SER A 670 18.96 -52.24 27.07
N PRO A 671 19.70 -53.32 27.38
CA PRO A 671 19.82 -54.46 26.48
C PRO A 671 18.45 -55.05 26.05
N GLY A 672 17.49 -55.11 26.98
CA GLY A 672 16.12 -55.50 26.67
C GLY A 672 15.38 -54.48 25.80
N GLY A 673 15.53 -53.18 26.10
CA GLY A 673 14.96 -52.10 25.31
C GLY A 673 15.48 -52.05 23.88
N GLN A 674 16.77 -52.32 23.67
CA GLN A 674 17.35 -52.46 22.34
C GLN A 674 16.69 -53.60 21.57
N GLN A 675 16.60 -54.80 22.16
CA GLN A 675 15.95 -55.93 21.49
C GLN A 675 14.50 -55.62 21.11
N GLN A 676 13.78 -54.89 21.97
CA GLN A 676 12.39 -54.51 21.72
C GLN A 676 12.24 -53.50 20.57
N VAL A 677 13.15 -52.53 20.47
CA VAL A 677 13.19 -51.59 19.34
C VAL A 677 13.62 -52.30 18.04
N ARG A 678 14.52 -53.30 18.09
CA ARG A 678 14.90 -54.10 16.92
C ARG A 678 13.74 -54.94 16.38
N ASP A 679 13.01 -55.61 17.27
CA ASP A 679 11.79 -56.34 16.92
C ASP A 679 10.79 -55.42 16.20
N LEU A 680 10.61 -54.22 16.73
CA LEU A 680 9.74 -53.21 16.14
C LEU A 680 10.26 -52.72 14.78
N ALA A 681 11.56 -52.49 14.65
CA ALA A 681 12.19 -52.07 13.40
C ALA A 681 11.91 -53.07 12.27
N ARG A 682 12.02 -54.38 12.53
CA ARG A 682 11.73 -55.42 11.53
C ARG A 682 10.30 -55.34 11.02
N VAL A 683 9.33 -55.22 11.93
CA VAL A 683 7.91 -55.08 11.57
C VAL A 683 7.67 -53.80 10.75
N LEU A 684 8.30 -52.69 11.13
CA LEU A 684 8.18 -51.41 10.42
C LEU A 684 8.80 -51.48 9.02
N ILE A 685 9.93 -52.17 8.84
CA ILE A 685 10.60 -52.35 7.55
C ILE A 685 9.74 -53.22 6.62
N ASP A 686 9.21 -54.33 7.12
CA ASP A 686 8.35 -55.23 6.36
C ASP A 686 7.06 -54.55 5.88
N LEU A 687 6.50 -53.66 6.71
CA LEU A 687 5.35 -52.83 6.33
C LEU A 687 5.74 -51.70 5.37
N ALA A 688 6.90 -51.06 5.58
CA ALA A 688 7.39 -49.99 4.72
C ALA A 688 7.62 -50.45 3.27
N ALA A 689 8.06 -51.70 3.07
CA ALA A 689 8.27 -52.30 1.75
C ALA A 689 6.96 -52.47 0.94
N GLN A 690 5.80 -52.45 1.59
CA GLN A 690 4.50 -52.58 0.94
C GLN A 690 3.89 -51.24 0.54
N PHE A 691 4.52 -50.11 0.91
CA PHE A 691 4.05 -48.79 0.53
C PHE A 691 4.54 -48.37 -0.87
N PRO A 692 3.72 -47.63 -1.64
CA PRO A 692 4.20 -46.97 -2.85
C PRO A 692 5.36 -46.01 -2.52
N PRO A 693 6.45 -46.01 -3.31
CA PRO A 693 7.62 -45.17 -3.03
C PRO A 693 7.31 -43.67 -3.05
N ASP A 694 6.22 -43.28 -3.72
CA ASP A 694 5.69 -41.92 -3.88
C ASP A 694 4.78 -41.45 -2.72
N LEU A 695 4.42 -42.32 -1.78
CA LEU A 695 3.65 -41.92 -0.60
C LEU A 695 4.57 -41.22 0.41
N ALA A 696 4.35 -39.93 0.65
CA ALA A 696 5.09 -39.15 1.65
C ALA A 696 4.54 -39.42 3.07
N TRP A 697 5.28 -40.20 3.86
CA TRP A 697 4.99 -40.60 5.24
C TRP A 697 6.25 -40.45 6.09
N VAL A 698 6.08 -40.07 7.35
CA VAL A 698 7.14 -39.93 8.35
C VAL A 698 6.67 -40.62 9.64
N LEU A 699 7.52 -41.46 10.22
CA LEU A 699 7.34 -42.02 11.55
C LEU A 699 8.00 -41.09 12.58
N ARG A 700 7.19 -40.45 13.41
CA ARG A 700 7.64 -39.56 14.47
C ARG A 700 7.74 -40.30 15.81
N VAL A 701 8.88 -40.14 16.48
CA VAL A 701 9.20 -40.67 17.81
C VAL A 701 9.11 -39.54 18.83
N ASP A 702 8.08 -39.57 19.67
CA ASP A 702 7.77 -38.51 20.64
C ASP A 702 8.24 -38.93 22.03
N GLY A 703 9.18 -38.19 22.61
CA GLY A 703 9.68 -38.43 23.96
C GLY A 703 8.94 -37.61 25.01
N HIS A 704 8.56 -38.25 26.12
CA HIS A 704 7.91 -37.59 27.26
C HIS A 704 8.58 -37.97 28.59
N ALA A 705 8.57 -37.03 29.52
CA ALA A 705 9.07 -37.16 30.89
C ALA A 705 7.93 -36.90 31.89
N ASP A 706 8.16 -37.24 33.16
CA ASP A 706 7.28 -36.83 34.25
C ASP A 706 7.73 -35.47 34.85
N ARG A 707 6.93 -34.91 35.75
CA ARG A 707 7.16 -33.59 36.36
C ARG A 707 8.19 -33.59 37.50
N SER A 708 8.80 -34.73 37.83
CA SER A 708 9.84 -34.79 38.86
C SER A 708 11.04 -33.93 38.45
N PRO A 709 11.54 -33.04 39.33
CA PRO A 709 12.69 -32.20 39.02
C PRO A 709 13.94 -33.04 38.75
N ILE A 710 14.67 -32.74 37.68
CA ILE A 710 16.03 -33.28 37.50
C ILE A 710 16.94 -32.62 38.54
N ARG A 711 17.57 -33.42 39.40
CA ARG A 711 18.46 -32.92 40.46
C ARG A 711 19.69 -32.28 39.82
N GLY A 712 20.00 -31.04 40.21
CA GLY A 712 21.17 -30.30 39.74
C GLY A 712 22.46 -31.08 40.00
N GLY A 713 23.19 -31.41 38.93
CA GLY A 713 24.39 -32.26 38.93
C GLY A 713 24.32 -33.49 38.00
N GLY A 714 23.16 -33.77 37.38
CA GLY A 714 23.01 -34.86 36.39
C GLY A 714 23.42 -34.49 34.96
N ARG A 715 23.48 -35.49 34.05
CA ARG A 715 23.89 -35.36 32.63
C ARG A 715 22.95 -34.48 31.78
N PHE A 716 21.69 -34.30 32.19
CA PHE A 716 20.69 -33.52 31.46
C PHE A 716 20.24 -32.33 32.33
N ALA A 717 20.07 -31.15 31.74
CA ALA A 717 19.69 -29.94 32.46
C ALA A 717 18.17 -29.82 32.67
N SER A 718 17.35 -30.52 31.88
CA SER A 718 15.89 -30.46 31.97
C SER A 718 15.20 -31.75 31.54
N ASN A 719 13.93 -31.92 31.96
CA ASN A 719 13.06 -33.00 31.50
C ASN A 719 12.84 -32.96 29.98
N TRP A 720 12.90 -31.76 29.38
CA TRP A 720 12.87 -31.58 27.93
C TRP A 720 14.08 -32.25 27.27
N GLU A 721 15.29 -31.96 27.73
CA GLU A 721 16.53 -32.57 27.21
C GLU A 721 16.58 -34.09 27.40
N LEU A 722 16.16 -34.59 28.57
CA LEU A 722 16.09 -36.04 28.84
C LEU A 722 15.12 -36.73 27.87
N SER A 723 13.94 -36.12 27.64
CA SER A 723 12.94 -36.67 26.72
C SER A 723 13.42 -36.64 25.26
N ALA A 724 14.16 -35.61 24.85
CA ALA A 724 14.78 -35.50 23.53
C ALA A 724 15.88 -36.54 23.33
N ALA A 725 16.76 -36.71 24.31
CA ALA A 725 17.82 -37.71 24.24
C ALA A 725 17.25 -39.13 24.07
N ARG A 726 16.16 -39.45 24.77
CA ARG A 726 15.49 -40.75 24.66
C ARG A 726 14.82 -40.97 23.29
N SER A 727 14.09 -39.98 22.77
CA SER A 727 13.45 -40.13 21.45
C SER A 727 14.48 -40.21 20.32
N ILE A 728 15.58 -39.47 20.42
CA ILE A 728 16.72 -39.57 19.50
C ILE A 728 17.37 -40.95 19.57
N ALA A 729 17.61 -41.51 20.76
CA ALA A 729 18.22 -42.84 20.91
C ALA A 729 17.38 -43.95 20.24
N VAL A 730 16.05 -43.88 20.38
CA VAL A 730 15.12 -44.81 19.71
C VAL A 730 15.15 -44.61 18.19
N ALA A 731 15.08 -43.37 17.72
CA ALA A 731 15.14 -43.07 16.27
C ALA A 731 16.48 -43.51 15.65
N GLN A 732 17.60 -43.32 16.35
CA GLN A 732 18.92 -43.78 15.91
C GLN A 732 18.99 -45.29 15.79
N LEU A 733 18.45 -46.04 16.74
CA LEU A 733 18.41 -47.50 16.64
C LEU A 733 17.51 -47.98 15.49
N LEU A 734 16.35 -47.33 15.27
CA LEU A 734 15.50 -47.63 14.11
C LEU A 734 16.22 -47.37 12.77
N MET A 735 17.02 -46.29 12.68
CA MET A 735 17.87 -46.04 11.50
C MET A 735 18.94 -47.11 11.33
N GLN A 736 19.59 -47.54 12.42
CA GLN A 736 20.62 -48.58 12.38
C GLN A 736 20.06 -49.94 11.91
N GLU A 737 18.81 -50.26 12.25
CA GLU A 737 18.14 -51.48 11.80
C GLU A 737 17.63 -51.40 10.36
N GLY A 738 17.69 -50.23 9.70
CA GLY A 738 17.43 -50.08 8.26
C GLY A 738 16.26 -49.18 7.88
N LEU A 739 15.63 -48.47 8.82
CA LEU A 739 14.57 -47.51 8.49
C LEU A 739 15.18 -46.22 7.86
N PRO A 740 14.71 -45.73 6.70
CA PRO A 740 15.31 -44.57 6.03
C PRO A 740 15.25 -43.30 6.88
N ALA A 741 16.35 -42.54 6.96
CA ALA A 741 16.43 -41.32 7.77
C ALA A 741 15.39 -40.25 7.36
N ASN A 742 15.06 -40.16 6.06
CA ASN A 742 14.03 -39.26 5.54
C ASN A 742 12.59 -39.67 5.90
N ARG A 743 12.40 -40.82 6.56
CA ARG A 743 11.12 -41.34 7.04
C ARG A 743 11.01 -41.29 8.57
N LEU A 744 12.00 -40.72 9.27
CA LEU A 744 12.02 -40.65 10.72
C LEU A 744 12.11 -39.21 11.20
N ALA A 745 11.39 -38.92 12.28
CA ALA A 745 11.51 -37.67 13.02
C ALA A 745 11.52 -37.97 14.52
N ALA A 746 12.31 -37.23 15.29
CA ALA A 746 12.31 -37.30 16.75
C ALA A 746 11.79 -35.98 17.31
N ALA A 747 10.84 -36.06 18.24
CA ALA A 747 10.29 -34.91 18.95
C ALA A 747 10.37 -35.14 20.46
N ALA A 748 10.28 -34.06 21.23
CA ALA A 748 10.43 -34.06 22.67
C ALA A 748 9.43 -33.08 23.27
N PHE A 749 8.67 -33.54 24.27
CA PHE A 749 7.64 -32.74 24.92
C PHE A 749 7.90 -32.53 26.42
N GLY A 750 8.99 -33.10 26.95
CA GLY A 750 9.27 -33.04 28.38
C GLY A 750 8.06 -33.50 29.20
N ASP A 751 7.73 -32.73 30.23
CA ASP A 751 6.59 -32.92 31.14
C ASP A 751 5.32 -32.14 30.71
N THR A 752 5.33 -31.48 29.55
CA THR A 752 4.25 -30.57 29.12
C THR A 752 2.99 -31.27 28.61
N GLN A 753 3.04 -32.59 28.38
CA GLN A 753 1.92 -33.41 27.91
C GLN A 753 1.76 -34.69 28.74
N PRO A 754 1.33 -34.57 30.02
CA PRO A 754 1.06 -35.72 30.89
C PRO A 754 -0.16 -36.54 30.42
N LEU A 755 -0.11 -37.86 30.58
CA LEU A 755 -1.27 -38.78 30.41
C LEU A 755 -2.06 -38.96 31.70
N ASP A 756 -1.44 -38.69 32.84
CA ASP A 756 -2.02 -38.80 34.17
C ASP A 756 -1.54 -37.61 35.00
N ASP A 757 -2.47 -36.72 35.35
CA ASP A 757 -2.13 -35.47 36.04
C ASP A 757 -1.90 -35.65 37.54
N ARG A 758 -2.14 -36.86 38.07
CA ARG A 758 -1.98 -37.17 39.50
C ARG A 758 -0.51 -37.18 39.89
N ASP A 759 -0.24 -36.79 41.13
CA ASP A 759 1.09 -36.85 41.74
C ASP A 759 1.31 -38.17 42.48
N THR A 760 1.21 -39.28 41.75
CA THR A 760 1.46 -40.62 42.29
C THR A 760 2.63 -41.28 41.55
N PRO A 761 3.37 -42.22 42.20
CA PRO A 761 4.42 -42.98 41.52
C PRO A 761 3.95 -43.65 40.22
N ASP A 762 2.72 -44.17 40.22
CA ASP A 762 2.11 -44.78 39.04
C ASP A 762 1.83 -43.76 37.92
N ALA A 763 1.38 -42.55 38.26
CA ALA A 763 1.16 -41.49 37.28
C ALA A 763 2.48 -41.01 36.66
N PHE A 764 3.55 -40.89 37.46
CA PHE A 764 4.88 -40.57 36.94
C PHE A 764 5.42 -41.65 36.01
N ALA A 765 5.27 -42.93 36.35
CA ALA A 765 5.64 -44.03 35.46
C ALA A 765 4.88 -44.00 34.14
N ARG A 766 3.58 -43.67 34.16
CA ARG A 766 2.76 -43.51 32.95
C ARG A 766 3.16 -42.31 32.10
N ASN A 767 3.62 -41.22 32.72
CA ASN A 767 4.01 -40.01 32.01
C ASN A 767 5.38 -40.13 31.33
N ARG A 768 6.30 -40.93 31.91
CA ARG A 768 7.57 -41.32 31.29
C ARG A 768 7.33 -42.34 30.17
N ARG A 769 7.30 -41.88 28.92
CA ARG A 769 6.95 -42.75 27.78
C ARG A 769 7.57 -42.30 26.47
N ILE A 770 7.64 -43.22 25.53
CA ILE A 770 7.90 -42.96 24.11
C ILE A 770 6.62 -43.23 23.34
N GLU A 771 6.16 -42.27 22.55
CA GLU A 771 5.05 -42.47 21.62
C GLU A 771 5.58 -42.56 20.18
N LEU A 772 5.03 -43.45 19.38
CA LEU A 772 5.30 -43.52 17.95
C LEU A 772 4.05 -43.16 17.16
N ARG A 773 4.18 -42.23 16.22
CA ARG A 773 3.08 -41.73 15.37
C ARG A 773 3.47 -41.72 13.91
N LEU A 774 2.53 -42.04 13.02
CA LEU A 774 2.70 -41.88 11.58
C LEU A 774 2.09 -40.55 11.11
N GLU A 775 2.86 -39.72 10.41
CA GLU A 775 2.43 -38.42 9.87
C GLU A 775 2.62 -38.35 8.35
N ALA A 776 1.86 -37.48 7.68
CA ALA A 776 2.09 -37.17 6.28
C ALA A 776 3.39 -36.38 6.15
N GLY A 777 4.27 -36.82 5.24
CA GLY A 777 5.53 -36.11 4.95
C GLY A 777 5.25 -34.77 4.24
N PRO A 778 6.19 -33.80 4.31
CA PRO A 778 6.07 -32.56 3.56
C PRO A 778 5.91 -32.88 2.08
N ALA A 779 4.88 -32.31 1.45
CA ALA A 779 4.64 -32.44 0.02
C ALA A 779 5.86 -31.84 -0.71
N GLY A 780 6.76 -32.71 -1.16
CA GLY A 780 7.85 -32.30 -2.04
C GLY A 780 7.23 -31.66 -3.27
N THR A 781 7.47 -30.36 -3.47
CA THR A 781 7.17 -29.67 -4.72
C THR A 781 7.85 -30.45 -5.82
N ARG A 782 7.04 -31.18 -6.60
CA ARG A 782 7.50 -31.80 -7.82
C ARG A 782 7.93 -30.65 -8.73
N ALA A 783 9.25 -30.46 -8.89
CA ALA A 783 9.78 -29.65 -9.97
C ALA A 783 9.13 -30.17 -11.26
N ALA A 784 8.33 -29.34 -11.91
CA ALA A 784 7.77 -29.65 -13.21
C ALA A 784 8.93 -30.09 -14.11
N ALA A 785 8.79 -31.25 -14.77
CA ALA A 785 9.79 -31.70 -15.71
C ALA A 785 10.00 -30.58 -16.75
N PRO A 786 11.24 -30.10 -16.95
CA PRO A 786 11.47 -28.99 -17.86
C PRO A 786 11.07 -29.42 -19.27
N THR A 787 10.29 -28.58 -19.95
CA THR A 787 10.06 -28.70 -21.39
C THR A 787 11.43 -28.77 -22.07
N PRO A 788 11.69 -29.75 -22.95
CA PRO A 788 12.97 -29.85 -23.63
C PRO A 788 13.24 -28.56 -24.43
N ALA A 789 14.41 -27.97 -24.23
CA ALA A 789 14.82 -26.76 -24.93
C ALA A 789 15.16 -27.10 -26.38
N ARG A 790 14.86 -26.21 -27.34
CA ARG A 790 15.12 -26.45 -28.76
C ARG A 790 16.59 -26.19 -29.14
N SER A 791 17.35 -25.53 -28.27
CA SER A 791 18.78 -25.23 -28.45
C SER A 791 19.52 -25.10 -27.11
N THR A 792 20.83 -25.29 -27.13
CA THR A 792 21.73 -25.03 -25.98
C THR A 792 21.58 -23.61 -25.46
N GLN A 793 21.52 -22.62 -26.36
CA GLN A 793 21.32 -21.21 -26.01
C GLN A 793 19.99 -20.96 -25.28
N GLU A 794 18.90 -21.61 -25.69
CA GLU A 794 17.58 -21.51 -25.04
C GLU A 794 17.61 -22.15 -23.64
N ALA A 795 18.27 -23.30 -23.49
CA ALA A 795 18.46 -23.95 -22.21
C ALA A 795 19.26 -23.08 -21.23
N ILE A 796 20.33 -22.43 -21.72
CA ILE A 796 21.14 -21.49 -20.94
C ILE A 796 20.30 -20.28 -20.50
N ARG A 797 19.52 -19.67 -21.41
CA ARG A 797 18.64 -18.53 -21.08
C ARG A 797 17.56 -18.87 -20.06
N GLY A 798 17.13 -20.14 -20.00
CA GLY A 798 16.17 -20.63 -19.01
C GLY A 798 16.71 -20.72 -17.58
N LEU A 799 18.02 -20.58 -17.37
CA LEU A 799 18.60 -20.51 -16.02
C LEU A 799 18.41 -19.10 -15.44
N ALA A 800 17.36 -18.94 -14.63
CA ALA A 800 17.00 -17.67 -13.99
C ALA A 800 18.12 -17.03 -13.15
N CYS A 801 19.08 -17.82 -12.66
CA CYS A 801 20.17 -17.38 -11.79
C CYS A 801 21.54 -17.94 -12.24
N GLY A 802 21.79 -18.04 -13.55
CA GLY A 802 23.07 -18.53 -14.09
C GLY A 802 23.81 -17.47 -14.90
N ARG A 803 25.15 -17.47 -14.81
CA ARG A 803 26.02 -16.80 -15.78
C ARG A 803 26.83 -17.86 -16.50
N VAL A 804 26.20 -18.44 -17.52
CA VAL A 804 26.69 -19.60 -18.27
C VAL A 804 26.80 -19.20 -19.74
N ALA A 805 27.87 -19.63 -20.40
CA ALA A 805 28.13 -19.37 -21.80
C ALA A 805 28.46 -20.66 -22.56
N GLU A 806 28.11 -20.65 -23.84
CA GLU A 806 28.49 -21.67 -24.79
C GLU A 806 29.89 -21.36 -25.34
N LEU A 807 30.80 -22.31 -25.25
CA LEU A 807 32.20 -22.21 -25.64
C LEU A 807 32.54 -23.28 -26.69
N GLN A 808 33.65 -23.08 -27.40
CA GLN A 808 34.17 -24.03 -28.40
C GLN A 808 33.14 -24.44 -29.47
N GLY A 809 32.33 -23.49 -29.96
CA GLY A 809 31.33 -23.75 -30.99
C GLY A 809 30.22 -24.71 -30.54
N GLY A 810 29.94 -24.78 -29.24
CA GLY A 810 28.82 -25.55 -28.69
C GLY A 810 29.15 -26.90 -28.07
N SER A 811 30.43 -27.29 -28.07
CA SER A 811 30.85 -28.54 -27.42
C SER A 811 31.01 -28.42 -25.90
N LEU A 812 31.15 -27.20 -25.37
CA LEU A 812 31.38 -26.92 -23.95
C LEU A 812 30.43 -25.82 -23.47
N VAL A 813 29.72 -26.08 -22.38
CA VAL A 813 28.93 -25.07 -21.67
C VAL A 813 29.55 -24.86 -20.30
N ALA A 814 30.03 -23.65 -20.05
CA ALA A 814 30.78 -23.34 -18.84
C ALA A 814 30.31 -22.04 -18.20
N GLY A 815 30.54 -21.91 -16.89
CA GLY A 815 30.20 -20.71 -16.13
C GLY A 815 29.81 -21.03 -14.71
N ILE A 816 28.89 -20.24 -14.16
CA ILE A 816 28.42 -20.39 -12.78
C ILE A 816 26.89 -20.41 -12.70
N GLY A 817 26.33 -21.13 -11.73
CA GLY A 817 24.88 -21.17 -11.50
C GLY A 817 24.52 -21.78 -10.15
N PRO A 818 23.27 -21.68 -9.69
CA PRO A 818 22.83 -22.28 -8.44
C PRO A 818 22.96 -23.79 -8.49
N ARG A 819 23.04 -24.42 -7.31
CA ARG A 819 23.08 -25.88 -7.19
C ARG A 819 21.93 -26.55 -7.95
N GLY A 820 22.29 -27.55 -8.75
CA GLY A 820 21.38 -28.23 -9.68
C GLY A 820 21.28 -27.61 -11.08
N SER A 821 22.02 -26.53 -11.39
CA SER A 821 22.07 -25.95 -12.74
C SER A 821 22.54 -26.94 -13.80
N GLN A 822 23.55 -27.77 -13.49
CA GLN A 822 24.00 -28.82 -14.40
C GLN A 822 22.89 -29.86 -14.64
N ALA A 823 22.20 -30.29 -13.58
CA ALA A 823 21.11 -31.26 -13.70
C ALA A 823 19.95 -30.71 -14.54
N ARG A 824 19.58 -29.44 -14.35
CA ARG A 824 18.55 -28.76 -15.14
C ARG A 824 18.93 -28.65 -16.61
N LEU A 825 20.18 -28.29 -16.92
CA LEU A 825 20.65 -28.22 -18.30
C LEU A 825 20.72 -29.60 -18.97
N ARG A 826 21.18 -30.65 -18.26
CA ARG A 826 21.14 -32.03 -18.78
C ARG A 826 19.71 -32.48 -19.07
N ALA A 827 18.77 -32.16 -18.19
CA ALA A 827 17.36 -32.50 -18.38
C ALA A 827 16.73 -31.72 -19.56
N ALA A 828 17.12 -30.46 -19.75
CA ALA A 828 16.63 -29.62 -20.85
C ALA A 828 17.24 -29.98 -22.22
N LEU A 829 18.41 -30.63 -22.25
CA LEU A 829 19.15 -31.00 -23.45
C LEU A 829 19.31 -32.54 -23.56
N PRO A 830 18.27 -33.29 -23.92
CA PRO A 830 18.34 -34.76 -24.02
C PRO A 830 19.16 -35.29 -25.22
N GLY A 831 19.70 -34.42 -26.08
CA GLY A 831 20.47 -34.75 -27.30
C GLY A 831 21.99 -34.79 -27.13
N ALA A 832 22.75 -34.39 -28.16
CA ALA A 832 24.22 -34.26 -28.12
C ALA A 832 24.61 -33.32 -26.97
N THR A 833 24.97 -33.90 -25.82
CA THR A 833 25.15 -33.15 -24.58
C THR A 833 26.48 -32.42 -24.65
N PRO A 834 26.49 -31.07 -24.66
CA PRO A 834 27.73 -30.36 -24.47
C PRO A 834 28.35 -30.77 -23.14
N ARG A 835 29.68 -30.81 -23.08
CA ARG A 835 30.37 -30.98 -21.80
C ARG A 835 29.95 -29.82 -20.89
N LEU A 836 29.42 -30.13 -19.71
CA LEU A 836 29.04 -29.10 -18.73
C LEU A 836 30.18 -28.89 -17.75
N ALA A 837 30.66 -27.65 -17.64
CA ALA A 837 31.67 -27.20 -16.70
C ALA A 837 31.13 -25.98 -15.92
N ILE A 838 30.07 -26.21 -15.14
CA ILE A 838 29.37 -25.15 -14.41
C ILE A 838 29.72 -25.27 -12.94
N ALA A 839 30.38 -24.27 -12.38
CA ALA A 839 30.60 -24.23 -10.94
C ALA A 839 29.29 -23.85 -10.24
N GLU A 840 28.84 -24.70 -9.31
CA GLU A 840 27.57 -24.56 -8.63
C GLU A 840 27.71 -23.88 -7.27
N PHE A 841 26.74 -23.05 -6.87
CA PHE A 841 26.73 -22.37 -5.58
C PHE A 841 25.38 -22.50 -4.83
N ASP A 842 25.38 -22.28 -3.52
CA ASP A 842 24.20 -22.36 -2.63
C ASP A 842 23.78 -21.00 -2.03
N GLY A 843 24.59 -19.95 -2.19
CA GLY A 843 24.37 -18.64 -1.56
C GLY A 843 23.41 -17.68 -2.29
N PRO A 844 23.09 -16.52 -1.66
CA PRO A 844 22.07 -15.57 -2.11
C PRO A 844 22.55 -14.63 -3.24
N TYR A 845 23.26 -15.16 -4.25
CA TYR A 845 23.99 -14.33 -5.22
C TYR A 845 23.20 -13.95 -6.49
N CYS A 846 21.98 -14.46 -6.65
CA CYS A 846 21.15 -14.20 -7.82
C CYS A 846 21.00 -12.70 -8.15
N PRO A 847 20.78 -11.79 -7.17
CA PRO A 847 20.64 -10.36 -7.47
C PRO A 847 21.88 -9.75 -8.15
N VAL A 848 23.09 -10.20 -7.79
CA VAL A 848 24.34 -9.74 -8.39
C VAL A 848 24.50 -10.30 -9.81
N LEU A 849 24.20 -11.58 -10.00
CA LEU A 849 24.23 -12.20 -11.34
C LEU A 849 23.24 -11.55 -12.30
N GLU A 850 22.05 -11.20 -11.81
CA GLU A 850 21.05 -10.45 -12.57
C GLU A 850 21.53 -9.04 -12.93
N ALA A 851 22.16 -8.32 -12.00
CA ALA A 851 22.75 -7.01 -12.25
C ALA A 851 23.84 -7.05 -13.35
N LEU A 852 24.53 -8.18 -13.48
CA LEU A 852 25.56 -8.41 -14.49
C LEU A 852 25.04 -8.89 -15.84
N ARG A 853 23.74 -9.20 -16.00
CA ARG A 853 23.17 -9.65 -17.29
C ARG A 853 23.47 -8.73 -18.48
N PRO A 854 23.49 -7.39 -18.35
CA PRO A 854 23.84 -6.52 -19.46
C PRO A 854 25.31 -6.66 -19.90
N VAL A 855 26.19 -7.12 -19.01
CA VAL A 855 27.62 -7.29 -19.29
C VAL A 855 27.84 -8.70 -19.86
N GLU A 856 28.29 -8.77 -21.10
CA GLU A 856 28.56 -10.06 -21.75
C GLU A 856 29.53 -10.91 -20.91
N PRO A 857 29.29 -12.24 -20.78
CA PRO A 857 30.24 -13.14 -20.13
C PRO A 857 31.61 -13.05 -20.81
N SER A 858 32.69 -13.19 -20.04
CA SER A 858 34.07 -13.11 -20.53
C SER A 858 34.44 -14.24 -21.51
N ALA A 859 33.98 -14.13 -22.77
CA ALA A 859 34.26 -15.06 -23.85
C ALA A 859 35.35 -14.48 -24.76
N GLY A 860 36.61 -14.87 -24.54
CA GLY A 860 37.74 -14.47 -25.40
C GLY A 860 39.03 -14.22 -24.62
N ALA A 861 40.14 -13.98 -25.33
CA ALA A 861 41.44 -13.65 -24.70
C ALA A 861 41.52 -12.20 -24.18
N ALA A 862 40.62 -11.32 -24.64
CA ALA A 862 40.62 -9.88 -24.35
C ALA A 862 39.66 -9.46 -23.21
N ALA A 863 39.03 -10.42 -22.52
CA ALA A 863 38.07 -10.16 -21.45
C ALA A 863 38.69 -10.30 -20.06
N MET A 864 38.13 -9.61 -19.07
CA MET A 864 38.49 -9.77 -17.66
C MET A 864 38.34 -11.23 -17.26
N ARG A 865 39.34 -11.79 -16.57
CA ARG A 865 39.27 -13.13 -15.99
C ARG A 865 39.74 -13.16 -14.55
N ILE A 866 39.07 -13.97 -13.74
CA ILE A 866 39.47 -14.26 -12.37
C ILE A 866 39.56 -15.77 -12.14
N GLY A 867 40.61 -16.19 -11.44
CA GLY A 867 40.77 -17.55 -10.95
C GLY A 867 41.33 -17.59 -9.54
N LEU A 868 41.17 -18.73 -8.88
CA LEU A 868 41.67 -18.97 -7.53
C LEU A 868 43.08 -19.57 -7.61
N GLY A 869 44.08 -18.81 -7.17
CA GLY A 869 45.50 -19.11 -7.36
C GLY A 869 46.03 -20.26 -6.49
N ASN A 870 45.33 -20.62 -5.41
CA ASN A 870 45.62 -21.76 -4.54
C ASN A 870 44.74 -23.00 -4.83
N GLY A 871 43.90 -22.96 -5.86
CA GLY A 871 42.97 -24.05 -6.19
C GLY A 871 41.69 -24.03 -5.34
N ASN A 872 40.74 -24.90 -5.68
CA ASN A 872 39.43 -25.01 -5.05
C ASN A 872 39.16 -26.50 -4.75
N PRO A 873 38.69 -26.92 -3.56
CA PRO A 873 38.30 -26.13 -2.39
C PRO A 873 39.47 -25.54 -1.59
N VAL A 874 39.19 -24.51 -0.79
CA VAL A 874 40.10 -23.85 0.16
C VAL A 874 39.73 -24.26 1.58
N ARG A 875 40.71 -24.57 2.43
CA ARG A 875 40.44 -24.94 3.83
C ARG A 875 40.42 -23.72 4.73
N GLU A 876 39.71 -23.83 5.84
CA GLU A 876 39.72 -22.84 6.92
C GLU A 876 41.16 -22.43 7.29
N GLY A 877 41.42 -21.12 7.36
CA GLY A 877 42.73 -20.57 7.68
C GLY A 877 43.77 -20.66 6.55
N ASP A 878 43.39 -21.02 5.33
CA ASP A 878 44.25 -20.88 4.15
C ASP A 878 44.05 -19.48 3.51
N PRO A 879 45.10 -18.89 2.91
CA PRO A 879 44.99 -17.58 2.27
C PRO A 879 44.22 -17.66 0.95
N LEU A 880 43.30 -16.73 0.73
CA LEU A 880 42.58 -16.54 -0.53
C LEU A 880 43.45 -15.75 -1.52
N LEU A 881 43.91 -16.44 -2.57
CA LEU A 881 44.75 -15.85 -3.61
C LEU A 881 43.98 -15.77 -4.92
N PHE A 882 43.93 -14.60 -5.55
CA PHE A 882 43.20 -14.40 -6.81
C PHE A 882 44.15 -14.03 -7.94
N ASP A 883 44.09 -14.80 -9.03
CA ASP A 883 44.78 -14.52 -10.27
C ASP A 883 43.84 -13.81 -11.25
N LEU A 884 44.15 -12.55 -11.55
CA LEU A 884 43.38 -11.70 -12.44
C LEU A 884 44.14 -11.53 -13.77
N ALA A 885 43.44 -11.74 -14.89
CA ALA A 885 43.91 -11.31 -16.21
C ALA A 885 43.02 -10.18 -16.71
N LEU A 886 43.60 -8.99 -16.87
CA LEU A 886 42.87 -7.79 -17.25
C LEU A 886 42.57 -7.78 -18.75
N PRO A 887 41.53 -7.03 -19.17
CA PRO A 887 41.20 -6.88 -20.58
C PRO A 887 42.31 -6.14 -21.35
N ASP A 888 42.25 -6.15 -22.68
CA ASP A 888 43.20 -5.51 -23.60
C ASP A 888 43.14 -3.97 -23.61
N TRP A 889 42.53 -3.36 -22.59
CA TRP A 889 42.43 -1.93 -22.40
C TRP A 889 42.66 -1.54 -20.94
N ALA A 890 43.12 -0.31 -20.72
CA ALA A 890 43.45 0.20 -19.39
C ALA A 890 42.17 0.44 -18.57
N ALA A 891 42.04 -0.25 -17.44
CA ALA A 891 40.81 -0.33 -16.64
C ALA A 891 41.04 -0.07 -15.15
N HIS A 892 40.06 0.53 -14.47
CA HIS A 892 39.92 0.43 -13.02
C HIS A 892 39.40 -0.96 -12.68
N VAL A 893 39.85 -1.54 -11.56
CA VAL A 893 39.46 -2.90 -11.16
C VAL A 893 38.85 -2.88 -9.76
N THR A 894 37.67 -3.47 -9.61
CA THR A 894 37.02 -3.66 -8.31
C THR A 894 36.85 -5.16 -8.06
N LEU A 895 37.34 -5.63 -6.91
CA LEU A 895 37.25 -7.01 -6.46
C LEU A 895 36.33 -7.10 -5.25
N VAL A 896 35.31 -7.95 -5.31
CA VAL A 896 34.27 -8.10 -4.29
C VAL A 896 34.07 -9.56 -3.96
N TYR A 897 34.09 -9.90 -2.67
CA TYR A 897 33.79 -11.22 -2.13
C TYR A 897 32.32 -11.27 -1.67
N LEU A 898 31.56 -12.23 -2.16
CA LEU A 898 30.16 -12.46 -1.83
C LEU A 898 30.06 -13.73 -0.98
N SER A 899 29.70 -13.56 0.27
CA SER A 899 29.62 -14.61 1.28
C SER A 899 28.20 -15.17 1.38
N SER A 900 28.13 -16.46 1.70
CA SER A 900 26.88 -17.21 1.88
C SER A 900 26.01 -16.72 3.03
N ASP A 901 26.58 -15.97 3.98
CA ASP A 901 25.87 -15.25 5.05
C ASP A 901 25.27 -13.90 4.61
N ASN A 902 25.07 -13.70 3.31
CA ASN A 902 24.44 -12.51 2.70
C ASN A 902 25.26 -11.22 2.84
N LYS A 903 26.60 -11.30 2.85
CA LYS A 903 27.51 -10.14 2.84
C LYS A 903 28.26 -10.01 1.53
N ALA A 904 28.37 -8.79 1.02
CA ALA A 904 29.30 -8.38 -0.02
C ALA A 904 30.44 -7.58 0.63
N VAL A 905 31.66 -8.05 0.44
CA VAL A 905 32.89 -7.48 1.01
C VAL A 905 33.74 -6.93 -0.12
N THR A 906 33.94 -5.62 -0.16
CA THR A 906 34.86 -4.99 -1.12
C THR A 906 36.30 -5.30 -0.69
N LEU A 907 36.94 -6.26 -1.37
CA LEU A 907 38.28 -6.70 -1.05
C LEU A 907 39.33 -5.66 -1.48
N GLU A 908 39.24 -5.19 -2.71
CA GLU A 908 40.20 -4.23 -3.27
C GLU A 908 39.59 -3.39 -4.38
N THR A 909 39.92 -2.11 -4.43
CA THR A 909 39.62 -1.23 -5.57
C THR A 909 40.91 -0.64 -6.07
N LEU A 910 41.37 -1.15 -7.21
CA LEU A 910 42.59 -0.72 -7.87
C LEU A 910 42.28 0.46 -8.80
N GLY A 911 43.16 1.47 -8.76
CA GLY A 911 43.19 2.54 -9.75
C GLY A 911 43.41 2.00 -11.17
N ARG A 912 43.52 2.90 -12.15
CA ARG A 912 43.69 2.52 -13.56
C ARG A 912 44.92 1.63 -13.79
N GLN A 913 44.69 0.38 -14.18
CA GLN A 913 45.69 -0.63 -14.50
C GLN A 913 46.00 -0.67 -16.01
N GLN A 914 47.09 -1.33 -16.38
CA GLN A 914 47.52 -1.42 -17.80
C GLN A 914 46.74 -2.50 -18.56
N ALA A 915 46.58 -2.28 -19.87
CA ALA A 915 45.98 -3.24 -20.78
C ALA A 915 46.72 -4.59 -20.77
N GLY A 916 45.97 -5.69 -20.65
CA GLY A 916 46.50 -7.06 -20.68
C GLY A 916 47.33 -7.47 -19.46
N GLN A 917 47.39 -6.62 -18.43
CA GLN A 917 48.17 -6.89 -17.22
C GLN A 917 47.63 -8.13 -16.47
N ARG A 918 48.53 -8.94 -15.92
CA ARG A 918 48.18 -10.02 -14.99
C ARG A 918 48.52 -9.59 -13.56
N LEU A 919 47.57 -9.76 -12.66
CA LEU A 919 47.69 -9.38 -11.25
C LEU A 919 47.44 -10.60 -10.37
N ARG A 920 48.22 -10.73 -9.30
CA ARG A 920 47.95 -11.68 -8.22
C ARG A 920 47.64 -10.91 -6.95
N LEU A 921 46.44 -11.08 -6.43
CA LEU A 921 45.92 -10.40 -5.25
C LEU A 921 45.77 -11.39 -4.08
N GLY A 922 45.75 -10.87 -2.86
CA GLY A 922 45.62 -11.69 -1.63
C GLY A 922 46.94 -12.19 -1.04
N THR A 923 48.08 -12.00 -1.71
CA THR A 923 49.40 -12.35 -1.18
C THR A 923 49.73 -11.53 0.06
N PRO A 924 50.12 -12.16 1.20
CA PRO A 924 50.53 -11.43 2.40
C PRO A 924 51.71 -10.48 2.16
N ARG A 925 51.65 -9.29 2.75
CA ARG A 925 52.67 -8.22 2.72
C ARG A 925 52.79 -7.59 4.11
N PRO A 926 53.85 -6.81 4.43
CA PRO A 926 54.09 -6.32 5.79
C PRO A 926 52.91 -5.60 6.48
N ASN A 927 52.03 -4.92 5.72
CA ASN A 927 50.85 -4.22 6.23
C ASN A 927 49.52 -4.85 5.80
N PHE A 928 49.55 -6.08 5.28
CA PHE A 928 48.38 -6.80 4.80
C PHE A 928 48.58 -8.30 5.01
N PRO A 929 47.98 -8.92 6.05
CA PRO A 929 48.21 -10.32 6.39
C PRO A 929 47.69 -11.32 5.34
N GLY A 930 46.99 -10.84 4.30
CA GLY A 930 46.25 -11.67 3.36
C GLY A 930 44.78 -11.75 3.74
N TRP A 931 43.94 -12.18 2.79
CA TRP A 931 42.56 -12.58 3.08
C TRP A 931 42.57 -14.05 3.46
N MET A 932 41.93 -14.43 4.56
CA MET A 932 41.92 -15.80 5.07
C MET A 932 40.53 -16.39 4.89
N ALA A 933 40.46 -17.67 4.55
CA ALA A 933 39.19 -18.39 4.48
C ALA A 933 38.69 -18.71 5.90
N GLU A 934 37.51 -18.20 6.26
CA GLU A 934 36.89 -18.37 7.59
C GLU A 934 35.44 -18.85 7.45
N PRO A 935 34.79 -19.34 8.53
CA PRO A 935 33.37 -19.65 8.52
C PRO A 935 32.50 -18.43 8.10
N PRO A 936 31.36 -18.64 7.43
CA PRO A 936 30.67 -19.92 7.19
C PRO A 936 31.29 -20.78 6.08
N PHE A 937 31.28 -22.10 6.27
CA PHE A 937 31.71 -23.06 5.25
C PHE A 937 30.63 -23.22 4.17
N GLY A 938 31.06 -23.32 2.91
CA GLY A 938 30.13 -23.40 1.78
C GLY A 938 30.71 -22.86 0.49
N THR A 939 29.83 -22.46 -0.42
CA THR A 939 30.19 -21.91 -1.73
C THR A 939 29.94 -20.40 -1.75
N ASP A 940 31.02 -19.66 -1.84
CA ASP A 940 31.06 -18.21 -1.96
C ASP A 940 31.41 -17.79 -3.39
N LEU A 941 31.14 -16.53 -3.75
CA LEU A 941 31.48 -15.99 -5.08
C LEU A 941 32.43 -14.82 -4.96
N VAL A 942 33.38 -14.72 -5.88
CA VAL A 942 34.23 -13.54 -6.01
C VAL A 942 34.00 -12.91 -7.36
N LEU A 943 33.59 -11.65 -7.35
CA LEU A 943 33.31 -10.83 -8.51
C LEU A 943 34.50 -9.90 -8.76
N ALA A 944 35.02 -9.92 -9.99
CA ALA A 944 35.99 -8.95 -10.45
C ALA A 944 35.39 -8.13 -11.60
N VAL A 945 35.38 -6.80 -11.47
CA VAL A 945 34.87 -5.87 -12.49
C VAL A 945 35.98 -4.96 -12.96
N ALA A 946 36.20 -4.91 -14.27
CA ALA A 946 37.06 -3.97 -14.96
C ALA A 946 36.21 -2.91 -15.66
N SER A 947 36.45 -1.63 -15.40
CA SER A 947 35.70 -0.50 -15.97
C SER A 947 36.62 0.63 -16.44
N GLU A 948 36.25 1.34 -17.50
CA GLU A 948 37.08 2.40 -18.08
C GLU A 948 37.29 3.60 -17.15
N ALA A 949 36.22 4.00 -16.45
CA ALA A 949 36.25 4.93 -15.31
C ALA A 949 36.01 4.17 -13.99
N PRO A 950 36.21 4.78 -12.81
CA PRO A 950 35.83 4.16 -11.54
C PRO A 950 34.38 3.68 -11.57
N LEU A 951 34.15 2.40 -11.25
CA LEU A 951 32.83 1.76 -11.38
C LEU A 951 31.77 2.48 -10.54
N PHE A 952 32.14 2.92 -9.33
CA PHE A 952 31.28 3.67 -8.43
C PHE A 952 31.82 5.10 -8.27
N ALA A 953 30.92 6.09 -8.29
CA ALA A 953 31.27 7.50 -8.11
C ALA A 953 31.75 7.80 -6.68
N THR A 954 31.25 7.06 -5.70
CA THR A 954 31.66 7.11 -4.30
C THR A 954 32.19 5.74 -3.86
N PRO A 955 33.22 5.69 -2.99
CA PRO A 955 33.68 4.43 -2.41
C PRO A 955 32.55 3.68 -1.72
N ARG A 956 32.43 2.37 -1.99
CA ARG A 956 31.46 1.49 -1.32
C ARG A 956 31.95 1.16 0.09
N PRO A 957 31.03 0.86 1.03
CA PRO A 957 31.40 0.25 2.31
C PRO A 957 32.25 -1.01 2.11
N ILE A 958 33.16 -1.29 3.05
CA ILE A 958 33.98 -2.51 3.01
C ILE A 958 33.09 -3.75 3.13
N ILE A 959 32.03 -3.71 3.95
CA ILE A 959 31.05 -4.78 4.12
C ILE A 959 29.64 -4.18 3.99
N GLU A 960 28.81 -4.79 3.16
CA GLU A 960 27.40 -4.41 2.96
C GLU A 960 26.54 -5.64 2.61
N PRO A 961 25.20 -5.58 2.70
CA PRO A 961 24.33 -6.68 2.25
C PRO A 961 24.44 -6.94 0.74
N VAL A 962 24.37 -8.20 0.32
CA VAL A 962 24.46 -8.59 -1.11
C VAL A 962 23.41 -7.87 -1.98
N GLN A 963 22.21 -7.66 -1.44
CA GLN A 963 21.11 -6.97 -2.14
C GLN A 963 21.40 -5.48 -2.39
N ASP A 964 22.03 -4.80 -1.44
CA ASP A 964 22.37 -3.38 -1.53
C ASP A 964 23.49 -3.19 -2.55
N PHE A 965 24.51 -4.06 -2.49
CA PHE A 965 25.59 -4.10 -3.46
C PHE A 965 25.06 -4.38 -4.87
N ALA A 966 24.16 -5.36 -5.04
CA ALA A 966 23.55 -5.68 -6.32
C ALA A 966 22.77 -4.50 -6.92
N THR A 967 22.06 -3.75 -6.08
CA THR A 967 21.31 -2.56 -6.50
C THR A 967 22.24 -1.45 -6.96
N ALA A 968 23.31 -1.19 -6.21
CA ALA A 968 24.34 -0.22 -6.59
C ALA A 968 25.07 -0.62 -7.87
N LEU A 969 25.44 -1.90 -8.00
CA LEU A 969 26.09 -2.47 -9.18
C LEU A 969 25.23 -2.31 -10.43
N ARG A 970 23.91 -2.57 -10.32
CA ARG A 970 22.96 -2.39 -11.42
C ARG A 970 22.91 -0.93 -11.89
N GLY A 971 22.86 0.02 -10.96
CA GLY A 971 22.92 1.44 -11.25
C GLY A 971 24.24 1.87 -11.91
N ALA A 972 25.36 1.39 -11.40
CA ALA A 972 26.69 1.66 -11.93
C ALA A 972 26.86 1.14 -13.38
N ILE A 973 26.45 -0.10 -13.65
CA ILE A 973 26.49 -0.68 -15.00
C ILE A 973 25.58 0.10 -15.96
N ALA A 974 24.38 0.48 -15.52
CA ALA A 974 23.48 1.28 -16.34
C ALA A 974 24.07 2.65 -16.69
N ALA A 975 24.67 3.34 -15.71
CA ALA A 975 25.33 4.64 -15.91
C ALA A 975 26.54 4.54 -16.85
N ALA A 976 27.39 3.54 -16.66
CA ALA A 976 28.56 3.32 -17.49
C ALA A 976 28.18 2.97 -18.95
N ARG A 977 27.11 2.18 -19.16
CA ARG A 977 26.56 1.94 -20.50
C ARG A 977 25.97 3.21 -21.14
N ALA A 978 25.25 4.02 -20.37
CA ALA A 978 24.70 5.29 -20.85
C ALA A 978 25.82 6.26 -21.28
N ALA A 979 26.99 6.17 -20.62
CA ALA A 979 28.19 6.92 -20.97
C ALA A 979 29.08 6.22 -22.02
N ALA A 980 28.61 5.13 -22.66
CA ALA A 980 29.35 4.33 -23.64
C ALA A 980 30.73 3.84 -23.14
N GLN A 981 30.87 3.60 -21.84
CA GLN A 981 32.10 3.10 -21.24
C GLN A 981 32.24 1.59 -21.41
N ARG A 982 33.48 1.12 -21.57
CA ARG A 982 33.78 -0.31 -21.58
C ARG A 982 33.75 -0.90 -20.17
N ILE A 983 33.08 -2.04 -20.02
CA ILE A 983 33.00 -2.81 -18.79
C ILE A 983 33.18 -4.29 -19.13
N SER A 984 34.00 -4.98 -18.35
CA SER A 984 34.15 -6.44 -18.40
C SER A 984 34.13 -6.98 -16.98
N ALA A 985 33.43 -8.08 -16.75
CA ALA A 985 33.28 -8.63 -15.39
C ALA A 985 33.26 -10.15 -15.43
N ASP A 986 33.99 -10.77 -14.51
CA ASP A 986 34.09 -12.22 -14.37
C ASP A 986 33.93 -12.65 -12.91
N LEU A 987 33.55 -13.91 -12.70
CA LEU A 987 33.29 -14.45 -11.37
C LEU A 987 33.92 -15.83 -11.21
N THR A 988 34.38 -16.13 -9.99
CA THR A 988 34.80 -17.48 -9.59
C THR A 988 34.06 -17.93 -8.34
N VAL A 989 33.78 -19.23 -8.25
CA VAL A 989 33.30 -19.87 -7.02
C VAL A 989 34.50 -20.18 -6.12
N VAL A 990 34.35 -19.92 -4.82
CA VAL A 990 35.27 -20.32 -3.77
C VAL A 990 34.53 -21.27 -2.84
N GLU A 991 34.97 -22.51 -2.75
CA GLU A 991 34.41 -23.51 -1.85
C GLU A 991 35.29 -23.56 -0.59
N VAL A 992 34.74 -23.10 0.54
CA VAL A 992 35.44 -23.06 1.82
C VAL A 992 35.03 -24.27 2.67
N THR A 993 35.99 -25.10 3.05
CA THR A 993 35.77 -26.32 3.84
C THR A 993 36.43 -26.24 5.22
N PRO A 994 35.87 -26.91 6.25
CA PRO A 994 36.54 -27.05 7.55
C PRO A 994 37.91 -27.73 7.41
N ARG A 995 38.81 -27.47 8.36
CA ARG A 995 40.15 -28.08 8.36
C ARG A 995 40.18 -29.57 8.68
#